data_AF-A0A953WKZ7-F1
#
_entry.id   AF-A0A953WKZ7-F1
#
_cell.length_a   1.000
_cell.length_b   1.000
_cell.length_c   1.000
_cell.angle_alpha   90.00
_cell.angle_beta   90.00
_cell.angle_gamma   90.00
#
_symmetry.space_group_name_H-M   'P 1'
#
loop_
_entity.id
_entity.type
_entity.pdbx_description
1 polymer ?
#
loop_
_entity_poly.entity_id
_entity_poly.type
_entity_poly.pdbx_seq_one_letter_code
_entity_poly.pdbx_strand_id
1 'polypeptide(L)'
;MKPVRFALGVLAAALALASAVFAQEGREEASASATGEQEAFAHDAELVADSVISSFMRQYRPAGVTLAIVKDGKPIVLKGYGVADPETDNRPIDPRKNLFRIGSISKTFTWIAVMQLVEQGKLDLDENVNSYLKAFQLPEPHGVPLTLNDIMAHRSGFEDGGAGYMLVGDPARTQILEELLRTEIPAQIYPPGTVTAYSNYASALAGHIVENVSGMAFNDYVDEFITGPLQMNHTTFREPEGAVASADGPMDPALEPDVTPGHVFAGGRPKAIGFEYIQSVGPAGSVHSTAADMARYMIALLHKGEIDGVKILRPETVEEMRKRGFSDRPEAVDFAHGFFNGKMHGYEYFGHGGGTSGFFSIMEFSPELDFGVFASVNTTVGFSQFKDIPSLIVGELFGDNPASTSEEFVLSAEEMQKFAGEYIDNRRNFRGVEAILNFFNPALKATISVSPDGLLIRRMGAEGSAWKPAGPFAFRNFSNPDEVMTFVQDDSGAIVRFNSELGHKSFERSTYFAKPDFLYLSALASLVLTLSTFAAAFMRRRTNKGMNVSPYSALALYAGFLCIVIIVMGVSAILEIAGAGVRVTQEFPLDGTRAFLMATPVALISWTAMALSVIPVWISTNFTFWRKAHYSLLAAALAAFGIMLWNWHLVGA
;
A
#
# COMPACT_ATOMS: atom_id res chain seq x y z
N MET A 1 -44.70 -68.68 36.96
CA MET A 1 -44.39 -67.26 36.65
C MET A 1 -42.88 -66.92 36.53
N LYS A 2 -41.93 -67.83 36.81
CA LYS A 2 -40.48 -67.55 36.66
C LYS A 2 -39.88 -67.64 35.23
N PRO A 3 -40.37 -68.47 34.28
CA PRO A 3 -39.71 -68.57 32.96
C PRO A 3 -40.03 -67.40 32.01
N VAL A 4 -41.19 -66.76 32.18
CA VAL A 4 -41.62 -65.63 31.33
C VAL A 4 -40.79 -64.37 31.59
N ARG A 5 -40.37 -64.12 32.84
CA ARG A 5 -39.51 -62.96 33.19
C ARG A 5 -38.08 -63.10 32.63
N PHE A 6 -37.56 -64.32 32.51
CA PHE A 6 -36.24 -64.55 31.93
C PHE A 6 -36.26 -64.36 30.40
N ALA A 7 -37.31 -64.86 29.73
CA ALA A 7 -37.49 -64.66 28.29
C ALA A 7 -37.68 -63.19 27.90
N LEU A 8 -38.44 -62.42 28.70
CA LEU A 8 -38.59 -60.97 28.48
C LEU A 8 -37.28 -60.19 28.71
N GLY A 9 -36.45 -60.59 29.68
CA GLY A 9 -35.15 -59.96 29.94
C GLY A 9 -34.14 -60.19 28.80
N VAL A 10 -34.12 -61.39 28.22
CA VAL A 10 -33.25 -61.73 27.08
C VAL A 10 -33.70 -60.99 25.82
N LEU A 11 -35.01 -60.87 25.58
CA LEU A 11 -35.54 -60.13 24.43
C LEU A 11 -35.24 -58.63 24.52
N ALA A 12 -35.39 -58.03 25.72
CA ALA A 12 -35.05 -56.63 25.95
C ALA A 12 -33.55 -56.35 25.79
N ALA A 13 -32.68 -57.25 26.24
CA ALA A 13 -31.24 -57.15 26.02
C ALA A 13 -30.87 -57.27 24.53
N ALA A 14 -31.48 -58.20 23.79
CA ALA A 14 -31.26 -58.36 22.36
C ALA A 14 -31.73 -57.13 21.55
N LEU A 15 -32.87 -56.53 21.91
CA LEU A 15 -33.36 -55.30 21.31
C LEU A 15 -32.43 -54.10 21.61
N ALA A 16 -31.93 -53.97 22.84
CA ALA A 16 -30.99 -52.91 23.20
C ALA A 16 -29.64 -53.04 22.47
N LEU A 17 -29.12 -54.25 22.31
CA LEU A 17 -27.92 -54.52 21.51
C LEU A 17 -28.14 -54.22 20.03
N ALA A 18 -29.28 -54.62 19.45
CA ALA A 18 -29.60 -54.29 18.06
C ALA A 18 -29.70 -52.77 17.84
N SER A 19 -30.36 -52.04 18.73
CA SER A 19 -30.44 -50.58 18.65
C SER A 19 -29.08 -49.89 18.78
N ALA A 20 -28.16 -50.43 19.60
CA ALA A 20 -26.81 -49.90 19.73
C ALA A 20 -25.97 -50.13 18.46
N VAL A 21 -26.12 -51.30 17.80
CA VAL A 21 -25.44 -51.61 16.54
C VAL A 21 -25.97 -50.73 15.40
N PHE A 22 -27.29 -50.57 15.25
CA PHE A 22 -27.87 -49.67 14.24
C PHE A 22 -27.49 -48.20 14.47
N ALA A 23 -27.38 -47.76 15.73
CA ALA A 23 -26.93 -46.41 16.06
C ALA A 23 -25.43 -46.20 15.78
N GLN A 24 -24.62 -47.27 15.85
CA GLN A 24 -23.21 -47.22 15.50
C GLN A 24 -23.01 -47.25 13.98
N GLU A 25 -23.70 -48.14 13.27
CA GLU A 25 -23.69 -48.19 11.79
C GLU A 25 -24.16 -46.87 11.19
N GLY A 26 -25.25 -46.28 11.70
CA GLY A 26 -25.73 -44.98 11.24
C GLY A 26 -24.77 -43.82 11.53
N ARG A 27 -23.93 -43.92 12.58
CA ARG A 27 -22.86 -42.93 12.85
C ARG A 27 -21.65 -43.14 11.93
N GLU A 28 -21.29 -44.39 11.64
CA GLU A 28 -20.21 -44.72 10.71
C GLU A 28 -20.58 -44.32 9.28
N GLU A 29 -21.81 -44.57 8.82
CA GLU A 29 -22.30 -44.11 7.51
C GLU A 29 -22.37 -42.58 7.42
N ALA A 30 -22.87 -41.88 8.44
CA ALA A 30 -22.89 -40.43 8.45
C ALA A 30 -21.47 -39.82 8.46
N SER A 31 -20.54 -40.42 9.20
CA SER A 31 -19.12 -40.02 9.21
C SER A 31 -18.45 -40.27 7.86
N ALA A 32 -18.73 -41.40 7.21
CA ALA A 32 -18.19 -41.73 5.89
C ALA A 32 -18.75 -40.78 4.81
N SER A 33 -20.05 -40.45 4.86
CA SER A 33 -20.69 -39.50 3.97
C SER A 33 -20.09 -38.09 4.11
N ALA A 34 -19.95 -37.60 5.34
CA ALA A 34 -19.34 -36.30 5.62
C ALA A 34 -17.86 -36.24 5.17
N THR A 35 -17.13 -37.36 5.29
CA THR A 35 -15.74 -37.43 4.81
C THR A 35 -15.69 -37.40 3.28
N GLY A 36 -16.58 -38.12 2.60
CA GLY A 36 -16.67 -38.10 1.13
C GLY A 36 -17.07 -36.75 0.56
N GLU A 37 -17.99 -36.02 1.21
CA GLU A 37 -18.35 -34.65 0.83
C GLU A 37 -17.17 -33.67 1.02
N GLN A 38 -16.43 -33.80 2.12
CA GLN A 38 -15.25 -32.96 2.37
C GLN A 38 -14.12 -33.23 1.36
N GLU A 39 -13.89 -34.50 0.99
CA GLU A 39 -12.92 -34.88 -0.04
C GLU A 39 -13.34 -34.38 -1.43
N ALA A 40 -14.63 -34.48 -1.78
CA ALA A 40 -15.15 -33.95 -3.03
C ALA A 40 -14.98 -32.43 -3.12
N PHE A 41 -15.33 -31.69 -2.06
CA PHE A 41 -15.13 -30.24 -2.01
C PHE A 41 -13.66 -29.85 -2.13
N ALA A 42 -12.76 -30.56 -1.45
CA ALA A 42 -11.31 -30.32 -1.57
C ALA A 42 -10.81 -30.57 -3.00
N HIS A 43 -11.32 -31.61 -3.67
CA HIS A 43 -11.01 -31.89 -5.08
C HIS A 43 -11.49 -30.77 -6.01
N ASP A 44 -12.73 -30.30 -5.84
CA ASP A 44 -13.28 -29.19 -6.62
C ASP A 44 -12.49 -27.90 -6.37
N ALA A 45 -12.15 -27.60 -5.12
CA ALA A 45 -11.30 -26.46 -4.76
C ALA A 45 -9.93 -26.53 -5.44
N GLU A 46 -9.31 -27.72 -5.52
CA GLU A 46 -8.05 -27.91 -6.24
C GLU A 46 -8.20 -27.65 -7.75
N LEU A 47 -9.28 -28.14 -8.38
CA LEU A 47 -9.53 -27.91 -9.81
C LEU A 47 -9.77 -26.43 -10.13
N VAL A 48 -10.54 -25.73 -9.29
CA VAL A 48 -10.78 -24.29 -9.39
C VAL A 48 -9.46 -23.53 -9.23
N ALA A 49 -8.70 -23.84 -8.18
CA ALA A 49 -7.38 -23.25 -7.95
C ALA A 49 -6.45 -23.44 -9.16
N ASP A 50 -6.37 -24.66 -9.69
CA ASP A 50 -5.54 -24.96 -10.86
C ASP A 50 -5.98 -24.17 -12.09
N SER A 51 -7.28 -24.00 -12.31
CA SER A 51 -7.82 -23.21 -13.41
C SER A 51 -7.44 -21.73 -13.29
N VAL A 52 -7.71 -21.13 -12.13
CA VAL A 52 -7.44 -19.71 -11.83
C VAL A 52 -5.94 -19.42 -11.93
N ILE A 53 -5.11 -20.18 -11.22
CA ILE A 53 -3.67 -19.94 -11.19
C ILE A 53 -3.05 -20.26 -12.56
N SER A 54 -3.45 -21.32 -13.26
CA SER A 54 -2.91 -21.59 -14.59
C SER A 54 -3.26 -20.50 -15.61
N SER A 55 -4.44 -19.89 -15.51
CA SER A 55 -4.81 -18.73 -16.33
C SER A 55 -3.89 -17.55 -16.05
N PHE A 56 -3.69 -17.23 -14.76
CA PHE A 56 -2.76 -16.19 -14.32
C PHE A 56 -1.32 -16.46 -14.80
N MET A 57 -0.82 -17.69 -14.64
CA MET A 57 0.51 -18.10 -15.11
C MET A 57 0.68 -17.91 -16.61
N ARG A 58 -0.34 -18.25 -17.43
CA ARG A 58 -0.29 -18.07 -18.90
C ARG A 58 -0.31 -16.60 -19.31
N GLN A 59 -1.15 -15.80 -18.66
CA GLN A 59 -1.34 -14.40 -19.02
C GLN A 59 -0.16 -13.52 -18.62
N TYR A 60 0.32 -13.67 -17.38
CA TYR A 60 1.33 -12.79 -16.81
C TYR A 60 2.74 -13.37 -16.81
N ARG A 61 2.88 -14.68 -17.00
CA ARG A 61 4.17 -15.40 -17.06
C ARG A 61 5.12 -15.05 -15.89
N PRO A 62 4.65 -15.07 -14.62
CA PRO A 62 5.53 -14.94 -13.47
C PRO A 62 6.45 -16.17 -13.37
N ALA A 63 7.50 -16.09 -12.54
CA ALA A 63 8.38 -17.22 -12.28
C ALA A 63 7.68 -18.34 -11.51
N GLY A 64 7.02 -18.01 -10.39
CA GLY A 64 6.31 -18.98 -9.57
C GLY A 64 5.29 -18.36 -8.62
N VAL A 65 4.33 -19.21 -8.20
CA VAL A 65 3.24 -18.87 -7.28
C VAL A 65 3.14 -19.96 -6.22
N THR A 66 2.93 -19.58 -4.97
CA THR A 66 2.51 -20.48 -3.89
C THR A 66 1.07 -20.18 -3.48
N LEU A 67 0.30 -21.20 -3.13
CA LEU A 67 -1.13 -21.11 -2.79
C LEU A 67 -1.46 -22.02 -1.60
N ALA A 68 -2.24 -21.49 -0.67
CA ALA A 68 -2.92 -22.22 0.39
C ALA A 68 -4.42 -21.89 0.37
N ILE A 69 -5.26 -22.92 0.46
CA ILE A 69 -6.70 -22.77 0.70
C ILE A 69 -7.06 -23.58 1.95
N VAL A 70 -7.77 -22.94 2.86
CA VAL A 70 -8.24 -23.56 4.11
C VAL A 70 -9.77 -23.58 4.14
N LYS A 71 -10.33 -24.65 4.71
CA LYS A 71 -11.77 -24.81 4.94
C LYS A 71 -11.99 -25.66 6.18
N ASP A 72 -12.93 -25.29 7.04
CA ASP A 72 -13.36 -26.10 8.19
C ASP A 72 -12.20 -26.53 9.09
N GLY A 73 -11.29 -25.59 9.38
CA GLY A 73 -10.11 -25.81 10.22
C GLY A 73 -8.97 -26.63 9.61
N LYS A 74 -9.00 -26.90 8.30
CA LYS A 74 -7.98 -27.72 7.63
C LYS A 74 -7.46 -27.05 6.35
N PRO A 75 -6.18 -27.24 6.00
CA PRO A 75 -5.71 -26.94 4.66
C PRO A 75 -6.29 -27.96 3.68
N ILE A 76 -7.05 -27.49 2.68
CA ILE A 76 -7.65 -28.33 1.64
C ILE A 76 -6.89 -28.26 0.31
N VAL A 77 -6.17 -27.16 0.05
CA VAL A 77 -5.24 -27.04 -1.09
C VAL A 77 -3.94 -26.43 -0.59
N LEU A 78 -2.81 -27.02 -0.97
CA LEU A 78 -1.49 -26.49 -0.70
C LEU A 78 -0.58 -26.80 -1.89
N LYS A 79 -0.35 -25.80 -2.75
CA LYS A 79 0.29 -26.02 -4.06
C LYS A 79 1.30 -24.93 -4.41
N GLY A 80 2.32 -25.34 -5.16
CA GLY A 80 3.26 -24.47 -5.83
C GLY A 80 3.12 -24.61 -7.35
N TYR A 81 3.24 -23.49 -8.05
CA TYR A 81 3.20 -23.40 -9.50
C TYR A 81 4.47 -22.71 -9.99
N GLY A 82 5.05 -23.18 -11.09
CA GLY A 82 6.29 -22.60 -11.63
C GLY A 82 7.51 -22.89 -10.76
N VAL A 83 8.45 -21.94 -10.72
CA VAL A 83 9.78 -22.11 -10.11
C VAL A 83 10.16 -20.92 -9.20
N ALA A 84 10.98 -21.18 -8.19
CA ALA A 84 11.46 -20.12 -7.29
C ALA A 84 12.54 -19.25 -7.93
N ASP A 85 13.43 -19.84 -8.74
CA ASP A 85 14.47 -19.11 -9.46
C ASP A 85 14.69 -19.70 -10.86
N PRO A 86 14.16 -19.08 -11.92
CA PRO A 86 14.32 -19.55 -13.29
C PRO A 86 15.73 -19.28 -13.85
N GLU A 87 16.53 -18.42 -13.23
CA GLU A 87 17.85 -18.01 -13.73
C GLU A 87 18.98 -18.87 -13.18
N THR A 88 18.82 -19.48 -12.01
CA THR A 88 19.85 -20.31 -11.38
C THR A 88 19.60 -21.82 -11.54
N ASP A 89 18.50 -22.34 -11.01
CA ASP A 89 18.30 -23.79 -10.84
C ASP A 89 16.94 -24.32 -11.33
N ASN A 90 15.98 -23.44 -11.65
CA ASN A 90 14.60 -23.81 -11.98
C ASN A 90 13.94 -24.71 -10.93
N ARG A 91 14.28 -24.53 -9.64
CA ARG A 91 13.68 -25.32 -8.56
C ARG A 91 12.15 -25.10 -8.51
N PRO A 92 11.32 -26.16 -8.56
CA PRO A 92 9.88 -26.02 -8.43
C PRO A 92 9.49 -25.37 -7.10
N ILE A 93 8.39 -24.61 -7.09
CA ILE A 93 7.84 -24.08 -5.84
C ILE A 93 7.33 -25.25 -4.96
N ASP A 94 7.93 -25.40 -3.79
CA ASP A 94 7.44 -26.21 -2.68
C ASP A 94 6.69 -25.31 -1.68
N PRO A 95 5.35 -25.44 -1.56
CA PRO A 95 4.53 -24.59 -0.69
C PRO A 95 4.78 -24.80 0.81
N ARG A 96 5.59 -25.80 1.19
CA ARG A 96 5.96 -26.08 2.59
C ARG A 96 7.35 -25.57 2.96
N LYS A 97 8.17 -25.22 1.97
CA LYS A 97 9.57 -24.83 2.19
C LYS A 97 9.85 -23.43 1.69
N ASN A 98 9.50 -23.14 0.43
CA ASN A 98 9.90 -21.89 -0.18
C ASN A 98 9.28 -20.70 0.53
N LEU A 99 10.15 -19.86 1.08
CA LEU A 99 9.80 -18.64 1.78
C LEU A 99 9.54 -17.53 0.75
N PHE A 100 8.32 -17.02 0.76
CA PHE A 100 7.93 -15.84 -0.01
C PHE A 100 7.90 -14.63 0.92
N ARG A 101 8.27 -13.47 0.38
CA ARG A 101 8.18 -12.18 1.09
C ARG A 101 6.75 -11.68 0.99
N ILE A 102 5.99 -11.80 2.08
CA ILE A 102 4.54 -11.54 2.06
C ILE A 102 4.18 -10.06 2.20
N GLY A 103 5.18 -9.19 2.25
CA GLY A 103 5.03 -7.74 2.28
C GLY A 103 4.08 -7.30 3.39
N SER A 104 3.15 -6.42 3.07
CA SER A 104 2.25 -5.79 4.06
C SER A 104 1.29 -6.73 4.80
N ILE A 105 1.17 -8.01 4.44
CA ILE A 105 0.50 -8.99 5.30
C ILE A 105 1.17 -9.06 6.69
N SER A 106 2.47 -8.72 6.78
CA SER A 106 3.24 -8.56 8.01
C SER A 106 2.51 -7.71 9.07
N LYS A 107 1.78 -6.68 8.67
CA LYS A 107 1.06 -5.79 9.60
C LYS A 107 0.02 -6.54 10.42
N THR A 108 -0.58 -7.61 9.87
CA THR A 108 -1.57 -8.40 10.60
C THR A 108 -0.97 -9.06 11.85
N PHE A 109 0.32 -9.46 11.81
CA PHE A 109 1.04 -9.94 12.98
C PHE A 109 1.28 -8.81 13.99
N THR A 110 1.63 -7.61 13.52
CA THR A 110 1.76 -6.41 14.36
C THR A 110 0.45 -6.06 15.07
N TRP A 111 -0.68 -6.14 14.37
CA TRP A 111 -2.00 -5.89 14.94
C TRP A 111 -2.39 -6.93 16.00
N ILE A 112 -2.09 -8.20 15.76
CA ILE A 112 -2.26 -9.25 16.78
C ILE A 112 -1.40 -8.96 18.00
N ALA A 113 -0.13 -8.58 17.82
CA ALA A 113 0.77 -8.26 18.94
C ALA A 113 0.26 -7.07 19.77
N VAL A 114 -0.24 -6.02 19.11
CA VAL A 114 -0.92 -4.89 19.77
C VAL A 114 -2.11 -5.39 20.58
N MET A 115 -2.99 -6.19 19.97
CA MET A 115 -4.20 -6.68 20.63
C MET A 115 -3.90 -7.66 21.78
N GLN A 116 -2.83 -8.45 21.71
CA GLN A 116 -2.36 -9.25 22.85
C GLN A 116 -1.95 -8.38 24.04
N LEU A 117 -1.34 -7.22 23.80
CA LEU A 117 -0.99 -6.28 24.87
C LEU A 117 -2.21 -5.51 25.38
N VAL A 118 -3.21 -5.23 24.54
CA VAL A 118 -4.53 -4.73 24.97
C VAL A 118 -5.23 -5.75 25.88
N GLU A 119 -5.21 -7.03 25.52
CA GLU A 119 -5.79 -8.09 26.36
C GLU A 119 -5.17 -8.18 27.77
N GLN A 120 -3.90 -7.83 27.87
CA GLN A 120 -3.11 -7.77 29.12
C GLN A 120 -3.33 -6.46 29.89
N GLY A 121 -4.10 -5.52 29.35
CA GLY A 121 -4.32 -4.19 29.93
C GLY A 121 -3.06 -3.30 29.90
N LYS A 122 -2.10 -3.59 29.01
CA LYS A 122 -0.86 -2.83 28.86
C LYS A 122 -0.94 -1.75 27.79
N LEU A 123 -1.83 -1.92 26.81
CA LEU A 123 -2.16 -0.93 25.79
C LEU A 123 -3.64 -0.57 25.89
N ASP A 124 -3.93 0.68 25.59
CA ASP A 124 -5.26 1.22 25.33
C ASP A 124 -5.25 1.76 23.89
N LEU A 125 -6.29 1.41 23.12
CA LEU A 125 -6.36 1.74 21.70
C LEU A 125 -6.62 3.23 21.46
N ASP A 126 -7.22 3.92 22.44
CA ASP A 126 -7.61 5.34 22.35
C ASP A 126 -6.63 6.26 23.10
N GLU A 127 -5.63 5.70 23.79
CA GLU A 127 -4.58 6.47 24.46
C GLU A 127 -3.62 7.08 23.43
N ASN A 128 -3.05 8.23 23.78
CA ASN A 128 -2.06 8.88 22.94
C ASN A 128 -0.81 8.00 22.84
N VAL A 129 -0.39 7.68 21.61
CA VAL A 129 0.78 6.82 21.37
C VAL A 129 2.07 7.37 21.98
N ASN A 130 2.18 8.69 22.14
CA ASN A 130 3.31 9.33 22.80
C ASN A 130 3.52 8.87 24.24
N SER A 131 2.47 8.39 24.92
CA SER A 131 2.56 7.81 26.27
C SER A 131 3.35 6.50 26.31
N TYR A 132 3.46 5.80 25.18
CA TYR A 132 4.16 4.52 25.07
C TYR A 132 5.58 4.66 24.49
N LEU A 133 5.91 5.78 23.86
CA LEU A 133 7.21 6.02 23.24
C LEU A 133 8.26 6.47 24.28
N LYS A 134 9.40 5.80 24.30
CA LYS A 134 10.48 6.06 25.29
C LYS A 134 11.59 6.96 24.76
N ALA A 135 12.05 6.74 23.53
CA ALA A 135 13.25 7.37 22.99
C ALA A 135 12.99 8.71 22.28
N PHE A 136 11.77 8.92 21.78
CA PHE A 136 11.37 10.15 21.08
C PHE A 136 9.87 10.40 21.27
N GLN A 137 9.42 11.56 20.82
CA GLN A 137 8.02 11.96 20.82
C GLN A 137 7.64 12.42 19.42
N LEU A 138 6.43 12.10 19.01
CA LEU A 138 5.87 12.55 17.75
C LEU A 138 5.36 13.98 17.89
N PRO A 139 5.57 14.83 16.87
CA PRO A 139 4.95 16.14 16.83
C PRO A 139 3.44 16.02 16.65
N GLU A 140 2.68 16.89 17.30
CA GLU A 140 1.21 16.96 17.22
C GLU A 140 0.77 18.30 16.58
N PRO A 141 1.07 18.55 15.29
CA PRO A 141 0.86 19.85 14.66
C PRO A 141 -0.62 20.28 14.62
N HIS A 142 -1.55 19.35 14.73
CA HIS A 142 -3.00 19.60 14.74
C HIS A 142 -3.59 19.69 16.16
N GLY A 143 -2.78 19.49 17.21
CA GLY A 143 -3.24 19.49 18.61
C GLY A 143 -4.22 18.35 18.96
N VAL A 144 -4.25 17.30 18.14
CA VAL A 144 -5.05 16.09 18.33
C VAL A 144 -4.07 14.92 18.54
N PRO A 145 -4.21 14.14 19.63
CA PRO A 145 -3.34 13.01 19.88
C PRO A 145 -3.53 11.92 18.83
N LEU A 146 -2.44 11.27 18.43
CA LEU A 146 -2.50 10.08 17.59
C LEU A 146 -2.74 8.86 18.48
N THR A 147 -3.69 8.00 18.11
CA THR A 147 -4.02 6.77 18.86
C THR A 147 -3.68 5.50 18.08
N LEU A 148 -3.65 4.33 18.74
CA LEU A 148 -3.47 3.05 18.04
C LEU A 148 -4.68 2.75 17.14
N ASN A 149 -5.89 3.14 17.53
CA ASN A 149 -7.08 3.01 16.70
C ASN A 149 -6.96 3.81 15.38
N ASP A 150 -6.42 5.03 15.43
CA ASP A 150 -6.10 5.81 14.22
C ASP A 150 -5.06 5.12 13.34
N ILE A 151 -4.02 4.56 13.94
CA ILE A 151 -2.96 3.83 13.22
C ILE A 151 -3.53 2.59 12.52
N MET A 152 -4.31 1.78 13.23
CA MET A 152 -4.90 0.54 12.72
C MET A 152 -5.97 0.82 11.65
N ALA A 153 -6.62 1.98 11.68
CA ALA A 153 -7.53 2.43 10.63
C ALA A 153 -6.82 3.11 9.44
N HIS A 154 -5.49 3.24 9.48
CA HIS A 154 -4.69 4.03 8.54
C HIS A 154 -5.20 5.48 8.41
N ARG A 155 -5.59 6.09 9.53
CA ARG A 155 -6.01 7.49 9.66
C ARG A 155 -5.03 8.30 10.51
N SER A 156 -3.75 7.95 10.51
CA SER A 156 -2.71 8.66 11.27
C SER A 156 -2.40 10.07 10.76
N GLY A 157 -2.78 10.36 9.52
CA GLY A 157 -2.60 11.66 8.88
C GLY A 157 -1.20 11.93 8.34
N PHE A 158 -0.26 10.98 8.44
CA PHE A 158 1.06 11.11 7.84
C PHE A 158 0.99 11.14 6.30
N GLU A 159 1.88 11.90 5.68
CA GLU A 159 2.16 11.77 4.25
C GLU A 159 2.72 10.37 3.91
N ASP A 160 2.64 10.02 2.62
CA ASP A 160 3.39 8.84 2.15
C ASP A 160 4.88 9.18 2.14
N GLY A 161 5.72 8.15 2.19
CA GLY A 161 7.18 8.27 2.20
C GLY A 161 7.82 6.89 2.20
N GLY A 162 9.14 6.82 2.03
CA GLY A 162 9.88 5.57 2.14
C GLY A 162 10.94 5.35 1.09
N ALA A 163 11.04 6.25 0.10
CA ALA A 163 12.01 6.10 -0.96
C ALA A 163 13.42 6.22 -0.41
N GLY A 164 14.19 5.14 -0.57
CA GLY A 164 15.59 5.07 -0.18
C GLY A 164 15.83 4.63 1.27
N TYR A 165 14.81 4.38 2.10
CA TYR A 165 15.02 3.97 3.49
C TYR A 165 14.11 2.83 3.99
N MET A 166 12.92 2.63 3.41
CA MET A 166 12.04 1.52 3.82
C MET A 166 12.42 0.19 3.16
N LEU A 167 12.72 0.23 1.85
CA LEU A 167 13.29 -0.89 1.10
C LEU A 167 14.70 -0.47 0.71
N VAL A 168 15.73 -1.24 1.04
CA VAL A 168 17.11 -0.92 0.64
C VAL A 168 17.76 -2.14 -0.01
N GLY A 169 18.55 -1.91 -1.07
CA GLY A 169 19.29 -2.99 -1.75
C GLY A 169 20.66 -3.30 -1.13
N ASP A 170 21.17 -2.37 -0.32
CA ASP A 170 22.43 -2.52 0.41
C ASP A 170 22.14 -2.73 1.90
N PRO A 171 22.51 -3.88 2.47
CA PRO A 171 22.27 -4.14 3.88
C PRO A 171 22.96 -3.12 4.81
N ALA A 172 24.07 -2.50 4.40
CA ALA A 172 24.75 -1.47 5.21
C ALA A 172 23.93 -0.19 5.40
N ARG A 173 22.83 -0.03 4.64
CA ARG A 173 21.89 1.09 4.73
C ARG A 173 20.65 0.79 5.54
N THR A 174 20.50 -0.44 6.05
CA THR A 174 19.45 -0.76 7.01
C THR A 174 19.70 -0.02 8.33
N GLN A 175 18.63 0.24 9.06
CA GLN A 175 18.65 0.93 10.34
C GLN A 175 17.88 0.11 11.36
N ILE A 176 18.23 0.24 12.65
CA ILE A 176 17.38 -0.27 13.71
C ILE A 176 16.04 0.48 13.70
N LEU A 177 14.95 -0.21 14.02
CA LEU A 177 13.59 0.32 13.92
C LEU A 177 13.42 1.66 14.64
N GLU A 178 13.90 1.78 15.88
CA GLU A 178 13.84 3.01 16.67
C GLU A 178 14.55 4.19 15.99
N GLU A 179 15.75 3.96 15.45
CA GLU A 179 16.54 5.02 14.81
C GLU A 179 15.86 5.51 13.55
N LEU A 180 15.35 4.59 12.72
CA LEU A 180 14.58 4.94 11.53
C LEU A 180 13.33 5.75 11.89
N LEU A 181 12.55 5.27 12.88
CA LEU A 181 11.34 5.97 13.29
C LEU A 181 11.62 7.37 13.85
N ARG A 182 12.73 7.56 14.55
CA ARG A 182 13.12 8.86 15.14
C ARG A 182 13.67 9.85 14.10
N THR A 183 14.34 9.36 13.06
CA THR A 183 15.03 10.18 12.06
C THR A 183 14.20 10.48 10.83
N GLU A 184 13.29 9.58 10.46
CA GLU A 184 12.48 9.66 9.24
C GLU A 184 10.99 9.92 9.56
N ILE A 185 10.67 10.76 10.54
CA ILE A 185 9.29 11.11 10.91
C ILE A 185 8.61 11.85 9.74
N PRO A 186 7.60 11.27 9.05
CA PRO A 186 6.90 11.95 7.95
C PRO A 186 6.06 13.11 8.49
N ALA A 187 5.80 14.13 7.66
CA ALA A 187 4.92 15.20 8.08
C ALA A 187 3.48 14.68 8.28
N GLN A 188 2.85 15.06 9.39
CA GLN A 188 1.43 14.80 9.62
C GLN A 188 0.59 15.89 8.92
N ILE A 189 0.06 15.55 7.74
CA ILE A 189 -0.68 16.45 6.86
C ILE A 189 -2.13 16.63 7.34
N TYR A 190 -2.75 15.57 7.83
CA TYR A 190 -4.13 15.57 8.29
C TYR A 190 -4.21 15.36 9.81
N PRO A 191 -5.21 15.91 10.51
CA PRO A 191 -5.48 15.51 11.88
C PRO A 191 -5.77 14.00 11.96
N PRO A 192 -5.26 13.29 12.99
CA PRO A 192 -5.60 11.88 13.23
C PRO A 192 -7.11 11.62 13.19
N GLY A 193 -7.50 10.45 12.66
CA GLY A 193 -8.89 9.98 12.60
C GLY A 193 -9.74 10.54 11.44
N THR A 194 -9.24 11.55 10.71
CA THR A 194 -10.07 12.28 9.72
C THR A 194 -10.06 11.70 8.31
N VAL A 195 -8.90 11.22 7.86
CA VAL A 195 -8.67 10.86 6.45
C VAL A 195 -7.88 9.57 6.37
N THR A 196 -8.38 8.59 5.61
CA THR A 196 -7.65 7.34 5.37
C THR A 196 -6.53 7.56 4.35
N ALA A 197 -5.28 7.42 4.80
CA ALA A 197 -4.07 7.39 4.00
C ALA A 197 -3.14 6.29 4.56
N TYR A 198 -3.01 5.19 3.80
CA TYR A 198 -2.19 4.05 4.20
C TYR A 198 -0.76 4.47 4.55
N SER A 199 -0.27 4.04 5.70
CA SER A 199 1.01 4.47 6.26
C SER A 199 1.82 3.28 6.78
N ASN A 200 2.94 3.00 6.12
CA ASN A 200 3.91 2.01 6.58
C ASN A 200 4.64 2.48 7.83
N TYR A 201 4.99 3.77 7.89
CA TYR A 201 5.63 4.38 9.06
C TYR A 201 4.76 4.19 10.32
N ALA A 202 3.46 4.47 10.24
CA ALA A 202 2.55 4.30 11.38
C ALA A 202 2.43 2.83 11.83
N SER A 203 2.44 1.87 10.91
CA SER A 203 2.45 0.45 11.27
C SER A 203 3.78 0.00 11.89
N ALA A 204 4.91 0.50 11.39
CA ALA A 204 6.22 0.27 11.98
C ALA A 204 6.31 0.85 13.41
N LEU A 205 5.74 2.05 13.61
CA LEU A 205 5.60 2.69 14.91
C LEU A 205 4.78 1.83 15.89
N ALA A 206 3.69 1.21 15.45
CA ALA A 206 2.93 0.28 16.29
C ALA A 206 3.77 -0.93 16.74
N GLY A 207 4.61 -1.48 15.84
CA GLY A 207 5.57 -2.51 16.21
C GLY A 207 6.59 -2.03 17.25
N HIS A 208 7.10 -0.80 17.12
CA HIS A 208 8.00 -0.23 18.13
C HIS A 208 7.31 0.06 19.48
N ILE A 209 6.01 0.37 19.46
CA ILE A 209 5.20 0.47 20.70
C ILE A 209 5.12 -0.90 21.39
N VAL A 210 4.95 -2.00 20.62
CA VAL A 210 5.03 -3.36 21.17
C VAL A 210 6.39 -3.57 21.86
N GLU A 211 7.50 -3.14 21.25
CA GLU A 211 8.83 -3.24 21.89
C GLU A 211 8.91 -2.45 23.20
N ASN A 212 8.48 -1.19 23.17
CA ASN A 212 8.53 -0.32 24.35
C ASN A 212 7.67 -0.85 25.50
N VAL A 213 6.49 -1.40 25.21
CA VAL A 213 5.55 -1.83 26.24
C VAL A 213 5.82 -3.25 26.73
N SER A 214 6.26 -4.16 25.85
CA SER A 214 6.63 -5.53 26.23
C SER A 214 8.02 -5.62 26.88
N GLY A 215 8.96 -4.76 26.46
CA GLY A 215 10.38 -4.86 26.80
C GLY A 215 11.14 -5.90 25.99
N MET A 216 10.54 -6.47 24.94
CA MET A 216 11.14 -7.43 24.03
C MET A 216 11.38 -6.80 22.66
N ALA A 217 12.36 -7.28 21.91
CA ALA A 217 12.46 -6.91 20.50
C ALA A 217 11.22 -7.41 19.74
N PHE A 218 10.82 -6.69 18.70
CA PHE A 218 9.55 -6.97 18.02
C PHE A 218 9.53 -8.38 17.41
N ASN A 219 10.62 -8.83 16.78
CA ASN A 219 10.64 -10.14 16.13
C ASN A 219 10.61 -11.26 17.19
N ASP A 220 11.33 -11.09 18.30
CA ASP A 220 11.29 -12.02 19.44
C ASP A 220 9.87 -12.15 20.02
N TYR A 221 9.15 -11.02 20.18
CA TYR A 221 7.77 -11.03 20.65
C TYR A 221 6.85 -11.81 19.72
N VAL A 222 6.95 -11.57 18.41
CA VAL A 222 6.14 -12.30 17.41
C VAL A 222 6.47 -13.79 17.43
N ASP A 223 7.75 -14.15 17.56
CA ASP A 223 8.17 -15.55 17.61
C ASP A 223 7.61 -16.28 18.83
N GLU A 224 7.72 -15.66 20.01
CA GLU A 224 7.30 -16.25 21.27
C GLU A 224 5.78 -16.34 21.40
N PHE A 225 5.05 -15.31 20.96
CA PHE A 225 3.61 -15.18 21.24
C PHE A 225 2.70 -15.42 20.04
N ILE A 226 3.23 -15.55 18.82
CA ILE A 226 2.43 -15.75 17.60
C ILE A 226 2.95 -16.94 16.78
N THR A 227 4.10 -16.83 16.11
CA THR A 227 4.52 -17.87 15.14
C THR A 227 4.91 -19.17 15.84
N GLY A 228 5.57 -19.12 17.00
CA GLY A 228 5.92 -20.29 17.81
C GLY A 228 4.70 -21.09 18.29
N PRO A 229 3.73 -20.48 19.00
CA PRO A 229 2.50 -21.14 19.42
C PRO A 229 1.69 -21.71 18.24
N LEU A 230 1.67 -21.01 17.10
CA LEU A 230 1.02 -21.48 15.89
C LEU A 230 1.83 -22.54 15.12
N GLN A 231 3.06 -22.86 15.55
CA GLN A 231 3.99 -23.79 14.88
C GLN A 231 4.30 -23.39 13.43
N MET A 232 4.43 -22.10 13.18
CA MET A 232 4.81 -21.52 11.89
C MET A 232 6.34 -21.51 11.74
N ASN A 233 6.93 -22.71 11.64
CA ASN A 233 8.38 -22.92 11.72
C ASN A 233 9.17 -22.40 10.50
N HIS A 234 8.50 -22.03 9.41
CA HIS A 234 9.07 -21.37 8.23
C HIS A 234 8.40 -20.00 8.06
N THR A 235 8.31 -19.24 9.16
CA THR A 235 7.85 -17.86 9.18
C THR A 235 8.77 -17.03 10.05
N THR A 236 9.28 -15.92 9.51
CA THR A 236 10.17 -15.04 10.26
C THR A 236 10.13 -13.60 9.76
N PHE A 237 10.29 -12.65 10.68
CA PHE A 237 10.52 -11.24 10.37
C PHE A 237 11.99 -10.91 10.11
N ARG A 238 12.92 -11.78 10.52
CA ARG A 238 14.37 -11.56 10.38
C ARG A 238 14.79 -11.81 8.93
N GLU A 239 15.72 -10.99 8.46
CA GLU A 239 16.28 -11.06 7.11
C GLU A 239 17.70 -11.70 7.14
N PRO A 240 18.23 -12.21 6.00
CA PRO A 240 19.54 -12.87 5.95
C PRO A 240 20.72 -12.00 6.43
N GLU A 241 21.86 -12.65 6.69
CA GLU A 241 23.07 -11.97 7.19
C GLU A 241 23.48 -10.76 6.32
N GLY A 242 23.88 -9.68 7.00
CA GLY A 242 24.45 -8.48 6.39
C GLY A 242 23.73 -7.20 6.80
N ALA A 243 22.41 -7.24 7.02
CA ALA A 243 21.65 -6.11 7.54
C ALA A 243 22.30 -5.61 8.85
N VAL A 244 22.44 -4.29 9.01
CA VAL A 244 22.85 -3.66 10.27
C VAL A 244 21.90 -4.20 11.32
N ALA A 245 22.43 -5.14 12.11
CA ALA A 245 21.71 -6.06 12.96
C ALA A 245 20.39 -5.46 13.44
N SER A 246 19.26 -6.13 13.17
CA SER A 246 18.15 -5.93 14.09
C SER A 246 18.65 -6.16 15.50
N ALA A 247 18.05 -5.45 16.46
CA ALA A 247 18.41 -5.63 17.86
C ALA A 247 18.39 -7.12 18.29
N ASP A 248 17.64 -7.97 17.57
CA ASP A 248 17.43 -9.40 17.79
C ASP A 248 18.10 -10.36 16.77
N GLY A 249 18.99 -9.87 15.89
CA GLY A 249 19.86 -10.72 15.05
C GLY A 249 19.32 -11.17 13.66
N PRO A 250 20.11 -11.93 12.88
CA PRO A 250 19.75 -12.33 11.51
C PRO A 250 18.73 -13.49 11.48
N MET A 251 18.24 -13.79 10.27
CA MET A 251 17.45 -15.00 9.97
C MET A 251 18.20 -16.27 10.41
N ASP A 252 17.46 -17.31 10.83
CA ASP A 252 18.03 -18.64 11.07
C ASP A 252 18.70 -19.14 9.77
N PRO A 253 20.00 -19.48 9.76
CA PRO A 253 20.69 -20.02 8.59
C PRO A 253 20.03 -21.27 7.98
N ALA A 254 19.22 -22.01 8.74
CA ALA A 254 18.44 -23.13 8.23
C ALA A 254 17.33 -22.72 7.24
N LEU A 255 16.85 -21.47 7.32
CA LEU A 255 15.80 -20.92 6.47
C LEU A 255 16.36 -20.24 5.20
N GLU A 256 17.61 -19.78 5.21
CA GLU A 256 18.21 -19.07 4.08
C GLU A 256 18.15 -19.84 2.75
N PRO A 257 18.40 -21.16 2.68
CA PRO A 257 18.31 -21.91 1.42
C PRO A 257 16.90 -21.90 0.81
N ASP A 258 15.88 -21.70 1.64
CA ASP A 258 14.48 -21.73 1.23
C ASP A 258 13.93 -20.36 0.82
N VAL A 259 14.69 -19.27 1.04
CA VAL A 259 14.35 -17.91 0.59
C VAL A 259 14.19 -17.88 -0.92
N THR A 260 13.02 -17.47 -1.38
CA THR A 260 12.73 -17.29 -2.81
C THR A 260 13.28 -15.95 -3.29
N PRO A 261 13.97 -15.88 -4.44
CA PRO A 261 14.33 -14.61 -5.08
C PRO A 261 13.11 -13.88 -5.64
N GLY A 262 13.11 -12.55 -5.53
CA GLY A 262 12.11 -11.69 -6.16
C GLY A 262 12.45 -11.41 -7.62
N HIS A 263 11.42 -11.19 -8.44
CA HIS A 263 11.62 -10.90 -9.87
C HIS A 263 10.81 -9.70 -10.34
N VAL A 264 11.30 -9.02 -11.37
CA VAL A 264 10.53 -8.06 -12.17
C VAL A 264 10.40 -8.56 -13.60
N PHE A 265 9.31 -8.19 -14.27
CA PHE A 265 9.14 -8.54 -15.68
C PHE A 265 9.96 -7.61 -16.57
N ALA A 266 11.04 -8.13 -17.18
CA ALA A 266 11.96 -7.33 -17.98
C ALA A 266 12.52 -8.12 -19.17
N GLY A 267 12.45 -7.52 -20.37
CA GLY A 267 12.91 -8.18 -21.60
C GLY A 267 12.09 -9.42 -21.99
N GLY A 268 10.80 -9.45 -21.63
CA GLY A 268 9.87 -10.51 -22.00
C GLY A 268 9.88 -11.75 -21.10
N ARG A 269 10.62 -11.72 -19.98
CA ARG A 269 10.71 -12.80 -19.00
C ARG A 269 10.87 -12.25 -17.57
N PRO A 270 10.59 -13.04 -16.52
CA PRO A 270 11.03 -12.72 -15.17
C PRO A 270 12.55 -12.58 -15.11
N LYS A 271 13.03 -11.55 -14.41
CA LYS A 271 14.43 -11.33 -14.08
C LYS A 271 14.57 -11.09 -12.59
N ALA A 272 15.50 -11.79 -11.96
CA ALA A 272 15.78 -11.66 -10.55
C ALA A 272 16.21 -10.23 -10.24
N ILE A 273 15.73 -9.71 -9.13
CA ILE A 273 16.25 -8.49 -8.51
C ILE A 273 17.16 -8.88 -7.35
N GLY A 274 18.06 -7.97 -6.97
CA GLY A 274 18.85 -8.14 -5.75
C GLY A 274 17.95 -8.29 -4.52
N PHE A 275 18.49 -8.88 -3.45
CA PHE A 275 17.79 -8.94 -2.19
C PHE A 275 17.47 -7.52 -1.72
N GLU A 276 16.25 -7.32 -1.21
CA GLU A 276 15.81 -6.04 -0.69
C GLU A 276 15.56 -6.20 0.80
N TYR A 277 16.13 -5.34 1.60
CA TYR A 277 15.96 -5.36 3.05
C TYR A 277 14.82 -4.41 3.44
N ILE A 278 13.86 -4.92 4.22
CA ILE A 278 12.71 -4.18 4.79
C ILE A 278 12.83 -4.03 6.30
N GLN A 279 13.81 -4.69 6.94
CA GLN A 279 13.94 -4.79 8.39
C GLN A 279 13.89 -3.46 9.14
N SER A 280 14.33 -2.35 8.54
CA SER A 280 14.22 -1.00 9.15
C SER A 280 12.78 -0.58 9.45
N VAL A 281 11.80 -1.15 8.75
CA VAL A 281 10.36 -1.04 9.01
C VAL A 281 9.72 -2.43 9.12
N GLY A 282 10.45 -3.39 9.69
CA GLY A 282 10.07 -4.81 9.76
C GLY A 282 8.60 -5.08 10.09
N PRO A 283 8.02 -4.49 11.16
CA PRO A 283 6.61 -4.68 11.53
C PRO A 283 5.60 -4.29 10.42
N ALA A 284 6.02 -3.49 9.44
CA ALA A 284 5.17 -3.09 8.33
C ALA A 284 5.28 -4.02 7.11
N GLY A 285 6.31 -4.88 6.99
CA GLY A 285 6.51 -5.60 5.72
C GLY A 285 7.58 -6.69 5.58
N SER A 286 8.36 -7.06 6.61
CA SER A 286 9.52 -7.95 6.41
C SER A 286 9.25 -9.45 6.54
N VAL A 287 8.00 -9.90 6.75
CA VAL A 287 7.72 -11.33 6.93
C VAL A 287 8.08 -12.13 5.68
N HIS A 288 8.85 -13.19 5.93
CA HIS A 288 9.04 -14.33 5.06
C HIS A 288 8.16 -15.46 5.57
N SER A 289 7.37 -16.08 4.71
CA SER A 289 6.48 -17.19 5.10
C SER A 289 6.28 -18.19 3.97
N THR A 290 5.84 -19.40 4.33
CA THR A 290 5.36 -20.42 3.40
C THR A 290 3.84 -20.41 3.31
N ALA A 291 3.27 -21.01 2.25
CA ALA A 291 1.83 -21.22 2.16
C ALA A 291 1.33 -22.17 3.26
N ALA A 292 2.14 -23.15 3.67
CA ALA A 292 1.79 -24.08 4.74
C ALA A 292 1.61 -23.38 6.09
N ASP A 293 2.50 -22.45 6.42
CA ASP A 293 2.42 -21.68 7.66
C ASP A 293 1.29 -20.66 7.61
N MET A 294 1.10 -19.98 6.47
CA MET A 294 -0.03 -19.06 6.29
C MET A 294 -1.38 -19.78 6.36
N ALA A 295 -1.47 -21.05 5.98
CA ALA A 295 -2.68 -21.85 6.21
C ALA A 295 -2.97 -22.01 7.71
N ARG A 296 -1.96 -22.30 8.53
CA ARG A 296 -2.11 -22.40 10.00
C ARG A 296 -2.52 -21.05 10.60
N TYR A 297 -1.93 -19.97 10.12
CA TYR A 297 -2.28 -18.61 10.51
C TYR A 297 -3.75 -18.26 10.20
N MET A 298 -4.21 -18.53 8.98
CA MET A 298 -5.60 -18.32 8.59
C MET A 298 -6.57 -19.18 9.41
N ILE A 299 -6.25 -20.45 9.66
CA ILE A 299 -7.08 -21.33 10.51
C ILE A 299 -7.23 -20.75 11.90
N ALA A 300 -6.14 -20.29 12.52
CA ALA A 300 -6.20 -19.67 13.84
C ALA A 300 -7.10 -18.41 13.83
N LEU A 301 -7.01 -17.56 12.80
CA LEU A 301 -7.85 -16.35 12.68
C LEU A 301 -9.34 -16.66 12.44
N LEU A 302 -9.63 -17.69 11.64
CA LEU A 302 -10.99 -18.17 11.42
C LEU A 302 -11.58 -18.74 12.71
N HIS A 303 -10.78 -19.50 13.46
CA HIS A 303 -11.18 -20.22 14.67
C HIS A 303 -10.90 -19.43 15.95
N LYS A 304 -11.07 -18.11 15.88
CA LYS A 304 -11.07 -17.19 17.04
C LYS A 304 -9.78 -17.22 17.86
N GLY A 305 -8.65 -17.24 17.17
CA GLY A 305 -7.31 -17.19 17.74
C GLY A 305 -6.79 -18.56 18.21
N GLU A 306 -7.43 -19.66 17.80
CA GLU A 306 -7.12 -21.01 18.27
C GLU A 306 -6.82 -21.98 17.11
N ILE A 307 -5.78 -22.80 17.26
CA ILE A 307 -5.48 -23.93 16.38
C ILE A 307 -4.85 -25.05 17.21
N ASP A 308 -5.20 -26.30 16.96
CA ASP A 308 -4.63 -27.47 17.64
C ASP A 308 -4.69 -27.38 19.20
N GLY A 309 -5.70 -26.67 19.73
CA GLY A 309 -5.86 -26.42 21.18
C GLY A 309 -4.93 -25.35 21.76
N VAL A 310 -4.13 -24.68 20.93
CA VAL A 310 -3.27 -23.54 21.30
C VAL A 310 -3.98 -22.24 20.95
N LYS A 311 -4.00 -21.29 21.89
CA LYS A 311 -4.70 -20.00 21.77
C LYS A 311 -3.71 -18.83 21.82
N ILE A 312 -3.72 -17.98 20.80
CA ILE A 312 -2.92 -16.75 20.75
C ILE A 312 -3.70 -15.47 21.10
N LEU A 313 -5.03 -15.53 21.05
CA LEU A 313 -5.96 -14.44 21.39
C LEU A 313 -7.23 -15.01 22.01
N ARG A 314 -7.89 -14.24 22.89
CA ARG A 314 -9.24 -14.56 23.37
C ARG A 314 -10.26 -14.40 22.24
N PRO A 315 -11.32 -15.22 22.21
CA PRO A 315 -12.37 -15.09 21.20
C PRO A 315 -12.98 -13.70 21.11
N GLU A 316 -13.19 -13.03 22.25
CA GLU A 316 -13.77 -11.69 22.31
C GLU A 316 -12.87 -10.66 21.62
N THR A 317 -11.56 -10.81 21.74
CA THR A 317 -10.59 -9.93 21.10
C THR A 317 -10.54 -10.14 19.60
N VAL A 318 -10.66 -11.39 19.13
CA VAL A 318 -10.75 -11.65 17.69
C VAL A 318 -12.03 -11.04 17.11
N GLU A 319 -13.15 -11.10 17.82
CA GLU A 319 -14.36 -10.40 17.39
C GLU A 319 -14.21 -8.86 17.45
N GLU A 320 -13.45 -8.32 18.40
CA GLU A 320 -13.13 -6.89 18.42
C GLU A 320 -12.28 -6.51 17.20
N MET A 321 -11.28 -7.32 16.86
CA MET A 321 -10.45 -7.10 15.67
C MET A 321 -11.24 -7.12 14.36
N ARG A 322 -12.42 -7.75 14.34
CA ARG A 322 -13.33 -7.77 13.19
C ARG A 322 -14.22 -6.53 13.10
N LYS A 323 -14.17 -5.62 14.07
CA LYS A 323 -14.92 -4.35 14.04
C LYS A 323 -14.07 -3.25 13.43
N ARG A 324 -14.73 -2.37 12.67
CA ARG A 324 -14.13 -1.12 12.19
C ARG A 324 -14.11 -0.09 13.33
N GLY A 325 -12.97 0.57 13.50
CA GLY A 325 -12.86 1.74 14.40
C GLY A 325 -13.65 2.95 13.87
N PHE A 326 -13.90 2.98 12.56
CA PHE A 326 -14.64 4.04 11.88
C PHE A 326 -15.70 3.44 10.94
N SER A 327 -16.94 3.94 11.01
CA SER A 327 -18.10 3.40 10.28
C SER A 327 -18.71 4.38 9.28
N ASP A 328 -17.95 5.40 8.87
CA ASP A 328 -18.34 6.47 7.94
C ASP A 328 -18.48 6.02 6.47
N ARG A 329 -18.14 4.77 6.15
CA ARG A 329 -18.26 4.19 4.79
C ARG A 329 -18.67 2.70 4.81
N PRO A 330 -19.90 2.38 5.27
CA PRO A 330 -20.31 1.00 5.51
C PRO A 330 -20.38 0.13 4.25
N GLU A 331 -20.57 0.72 3.06
CA GLU A 331 -20.66 -0.03 1.80
C GLU A 331 -19.30 -0.32 1.16
N ALA A 332 -18.22 0.34 1.62
CA ALA A 332 -16.90 0.24 1.03
C ALA A 332 -15.96 -0.68 1.83
N VAL A 333 -14.87 -1.10 1.18
CA VAL A 333 -13.73 -1.70 1.86
C VAL A 333 -13.13 -0.68 2.85
N ASP A 334 -12.84 -1.12 4.05
CA ASP A 334 -12.21 -0.33 5.12
C ASP A 334 -11.31 -1.22 5.99
N PHE A 335 -10.88 -0.71 7.14
CA PHE A 335 -10.04 -1.41 8.10
C PHE A 335 -10.83 -1.78 9.37
N ALA A 336 -10.83 -3.07 9.68
CA ALA A 336 -11.24 -3.62 10.96
C ALA A 336 -9.98 -3.91 11.78
N HIS A 337 -9.64 -3.03 12.72
CA HIS A 337 -8.41 -3.09 13.52
C HIS A 337 -7.18 -3.56 12.70
N GLY A 338 -6.95 -2.89 11.57
CA GLY A 338 -5.80 -3.13 10.70
C GLY A 338 -5.95 -4.24 9.65
N PHE A 339 -6.98 -5.07 9.72
CA PHE A 339 -7.36 -5.97 8.62
C PHE A 339 -8.22 -5.22 7.61
N PHE A 340 -7.94 -5.38 6.32
CA PHE A 340 -8.93 -4.99 5.32
C PHE A 340 -10.21 -5.79 5.54
N ASN A 341 -11.35 -5.11 5.50
CA ASN A 341 -12.68 -5.67 5.67
C ASN A 341 -13.59 -5.16 4.55
N GLY A 342 -14.32 -6.07 3.92
CA GLY A 342 -15.22 -5.78 2.83
C GLY A 342 -16.15 -6.95 2.53
N LYS A 343 -16.76 -6.93 1.34
CA LYS A 343 -17.57 -8.05 0.85
C LYS A 343 -16.98 -8.61 -0.43
N MET A 344 -17.00 -9.93 -0.53
CA MET A 344 -16.58 -10.70 -1.70
C MET A 344 -17.73 -11.64 -2.04
N HIS A 345 -18.35 -11.47 -3.21
CA HIS A 345 -19.58 -12.18 -3.57
C HIS A 345 -20.68 -12.04 -2.49
N GLY A 346 -20.72 -10.89 -1.80
CA GLY A 346 -21.65 -10.65 -0.70
C GLY A 346 -21.31 -11.30 0.65
N TYR A 347 -20.29 -12.15 0.74
CA TYR A 347 -19.76 -12.69 1.99
C TYR A 347 -18.77 -11.70 2.62
N GLU A 348 -18.84 -11.52 3.93
CA GLU A 348 -17.85 -10.70 4.63
C GLU A 348 -16.48 -11.38 4.59
N TYR A 349 -15.44 -10.60 4.28
CA TYR A 349 -14.06 -11.06 4.34
C TYR A 349 -13.20 -10.14 5.19
N PHE A 350 -12.14 -10.72 5.73
CA PHE A 350 -11.04 -10.04 6.41
C PHE A 350 -9.74 -10.46 5.74
N GLY A 351 -8.75 -9.57 5.68
CA GLY A 351 -7.51 -9.93 5.01
C GLY A 351 -6.50 -8.82 4.91
N HIS A 352 -5.47 -9.08 4.13
CA HIS A 352 -4.49 -8.08 3.76
C HIS A 352 -3.75 -8.45 2.46
N GLY A 353 -3.45 -7.45 1.63
CA GLY A 353 -2.56 -7.59 0.47
C GLY A 353 -1.10 -7.29 0.83
N GLY A 354 -0.16 -7.82 0.07
CA GLY A 354 1.27 -7.63 0.28
C GLY A 354 1.98 -7.29 -1.02
N GLY A 355 2.96 -6.39 -0.97
CA GLY A 355 3.79 -6.06 -2.12
C GLY A 355 5.19 -5.65 -1.69
N THR A 356 6.19 -6.11 -2.43
CA THR A 356 7.57 -5.61 -2.43
C THR A 356 7.99 -5.36 -3.88
N SER A 357 9.25 -5.04 -4.18
CA SER A 357 9.63 -4.79 -5.58
C SER A 357 9.68 -6.06 -6.42
N GLY A 358 9.70 -7.25 -5.80
CA GLY A 358 9.75 -8.54 -6.48
C GLY A 358 8.63 -9.53 -6.13
N PHE A 359 7.72 -9.17 -5.23
CA PHE A 359 6.67 -10.06 -4.73
C PHE A 359 5.32 -9.36 -4.64
N PHE A 360 4.25 -10.11 -4.90
CA PHE A 360 2.90 -9.76 -4.47
C PHE A 360 2.27 -10.91 -3.72
N SER A 361 1.44 -10.59 -2.74
CA SER A 361 0.76 -11.56 -1.89
C SER A 361 -0.66 -11.09 -1.59
N ILE A 362 -1.55 -12.04 -1.34
CA ILE A 362 -2.91 -11.77 -0.89
C ILE A 362 -3.29 -12.83 0.14
N MET A 363 -3.91 -12.40 1.24
CA MET A 363 -4.50 -13.26 2.24
C MET A 363 -5.90 -12.73 2.55
N GLU A 364 -6.93 -13.50 2.25
CA GLU A 364 -8.32 -13.14 2.54
C GLU A 364 -9.05 -14.36 3.09
N PHE A 365 -9.87 -14.17 4.12
CA PHE A 365 -10.63 -15.22 4.77
C PHE A 365 -12.02 -14.71 5.16
N SER A 366 -13.00 -15.60 5.11
CA SER A 366 -14.39 -15.34 5.48
C SER A 366 -14.79 -16.25 6.64
N PRO A 367 -15.01 -15.68 7.84
CA PRO A 367 -15.53 -16.43 8.98
C PRO A 367 -16.90 -17.06 8.70
N GLU A 368 -17.73 -16.42 7.86
CA GLU A 368 -19.05 -16.94 7.47
C GLU A 368 -18.95 -18.25 6.69
N LEU A 369 -17.94 -18.37 5.83
CA LEU A 369 -17.69 -19.56 5.02
C LEU A 369 -16.76 -20.57 5.73
N ASP A 370 -16.17 -20.19 6.86
CA ASP A 370 -15.01 -20.86 7.47
C ASP A 370 -13.94 -21.23 6.42
N PHE A 371 -13.61 -20.26 5.57
CA PHE A 371 -12.79 -20.44 4.36
C PHE A 371 -11.76 -19.32 4.23
N GLY A 372 -10.57 -19.65 3.72
CA GLY A 372 -9.52 -18.66 3.49
C GLY A 372 -8.57 -19.03 2.36
N VAL A 373 -8.04 -18.01 1.70
CA VAL A 373 -7.10 -18.13 0.59
C VAL A 373 -5.88 -17.27 0.87
N PHE A 374 -4.70 -17.88 0.79
CA PHE A 374 -3.42 -17.20 0.74
C PHE A 374 -2.72 -17.52 -0.58
N ALA A 375 -2.27 -16.51 -1.31
CA ALA A 375 -1.42 -16.70 -2.48
C ALA A 375 -0.26 -15.72 -2.45
N SER A 376 0.91 -16.15 -2.94
CA SER A 376 2.06 -15.26 -3.16
C SER A 376 2.77 -15.59 -4.46
N VAL A 377 3.14 -14.55 -5.22
CA VAL A 377 3.88 -14.62 -6.48
C VAL A 377 5.25 -13.97 -6.31
N ASN A 378 6.31 -14.60 -6.83
CA ASN A 378 7.70 -14.09 -6.76
C ASN A 378 8.07 -13.26 -8.00
N THR A 379 7.10 -12.61 -8.61
CA THR A 379 7.31 -11.71 -9.74
C THR A 379 6.33 -10.56 -9.65
N THR A 380 6.84 -9.35 -9.78
CA THR A 380 6.01 -8.15 -9.90
C THR A 380 5.23 -8.20 -11.21
N VAL A 381 3.94 -8.46 -11.07
CA VAL A 381 2.91 -8.46 -12.13
C VAL A 381 1.91 -7.32 -11.87
N GLY A 382 0.86 -7.18 -12.68
CA GLY A 382 -0.20 -6.22 -12.37
C GLY A 382 -0.90 -6.55 -11.04
N PHE A 383 -0.76 -5.68 -10.03
CA PHE A 383 -1.33 -5.86 -8.69
C PHE A 383 -2.85 -6.09 -8.72
N SER A 384 -3.55 -5.38 -9.61
CA SER A 384 -5.01 -5.44 -9.72
C SER A 384 -5.53 -6.80 -10.14
N GLN A 385 -4.74 -7.67 -10.76
CA GLN A 385 -5.21 -8.99 -11.18
C GLN A 385 -4.77 -10.12 -10.24
N PHE A 386 -3.69 -9.92 -9.48
CA PHE A 386 -3.30 -10.89 -8.45
C PHE A 386 -4.23 -10.81 -7.23
N LYS A 387 -4.72 -9.61 -6.88
CA LYS A 387 -5.64 -9.42 -5.75
C LYS A 387 -6.98 -10.15 -5.91
N ASP A 388 -7.41 -10.42 -7.13
CA ASP A 388 -8.73 -11.00 -7.41
C ASP A 388 -8.75 -12.54 -7.23
N ILE A 389 -7.61 -13.18 -6.98
CA ILE A 389 -7.52 -14.65 -6.83
C ILE A 389 -8.51 -15.20 -5.79
N PRO A 390 -8.60 -14.66 -4.56
CA PRO A 390 -9.57 -15.15 -3.58
C PRO A 390 -11.01 -15.00 -4.06
N SER A 391 -11.37 -13.84 -4.63
CA SER A 391 -12.71 -13.58 -5.20
C SER A 391 -13.06 -14.56 -6.31
N LEU A 392 -12.16 -14.81 -7.26
CA LEU A 392 -12.39 -15.77 -8.34
C LEU A 392 -12.61 -17.19 -7.81
N ILE A 393 -11.85 -17.60 -6.78
CA ILE A 393 -12.01 -18.92 -6.16
C ILE A 393 -13.34 -19.01 -5.41
N VAL A 394 -13.69 -17.98 -4.62
CA VAL A 394 -14.94 -17.95 -3.86
C VAL A 394 -16.15 -17.93 -4.79
N GLY A 395 -16.12 -17.13 -5.85
CA GLY A 395 -17.21 -17.05 -6.83
C GLY A 395 -17.50 -18.39 -7.51
N GLU A 396 -16.46 -19.15 -7.86
CA GLU A 396 -16.62 -20.46 -8.51
C GLU A 396 -17.09 -21.56 -7.52
N LEU A 397 -16.63 -21.52 -6.26
CA LEU A 397 -16.96 -22.54 -5.26
C LEU A 397 -18.29 -22.29 -4.53
N PHE A 398 -18.64 -21.03 -4.28
CA PHE A 398 -19.77 -20.65 -3.43
C PHE A 398 -20.82 -19.79 -4.15
N GLY A 399 -20.50 -19.19 -5.29
CA GLY A 399 -21.37 -18.22 -5.98
C GLY A 399 -21.61 -16.96 -5.15
N ASP A 400 -22.62 -16.18 -5.55
CA ASP A 400 -23.05 -15.01 -4.79
C ASP A 400 -23.86 -15.39 -3.54
N ASN A 401 -23.63 -14.69 -2.43
CA ASN A 401 -24.40 -14.86 -1.21
C ASN A 401 -25.88 -14.53 -1.47
N PRO A 402 -26.81 -15.49 -1.33
CA PRO A 402 -28.23 -15.27 -1.63
C PRO A 402 -28.91 -14.29 -0.68
N ALA A 403 -28.32 -14.02 0.49
CA ALA A 403 -28.79 -12.99 1.41
C ALA A 403 -28.35 -11.57 1.01
N SER A 404 -27.41 -11.45 0.07
CA SER A 404 -26.95 -10.17 -0.44
C SER A 404 -27.94 -9.64 -1.47
N THR A 405 -28.77 -8.67 -1.07
CA THR A 405 -29.62 -7.92 -2.00
C THR A 405 -29.03 -6.52 -2.20
N SER A 406 -28.74 -6.14 -3.44
CA SER A 406 -28.50 -4.74 -3.79
C SER A 406 -29.75 -4.17 -4.48
N GLU A 407 -30.41 -3.20 -3.85
CA GLU A 407 -31.41 -2.41 -4.55
C GLU A 407 -30.72 -1.57 -5.64
N GLU A 408 -31.33 -1.50 -6.82
CA GLU A 408 -30.86 -0.57 -7.85
C GLU A 408 -31.09 0.86 -7.37
N PHE A 409 -29.99 1.59 -7.17
CA PHE A 409 -30.02 3.00 -6.85
C PHE A 409 -29.82 3.82 -8.12
N VAL A 410 -30.67 4.83 -8.33
CA VAL A 410 -30.60 5.69 -9.52
C VAL A 410 -30.43 7.13 -9.07
N LEU A 411 -29.45 7.80 -9.68
CA LEU A 411 -29.24 9.24 -9.55
C LEU A 411 -29.59 9.92 -10.87
N SER A 412 -30.15 11.13 -10.80
CA SER A 412 -30.35 11.96 -11.98
C SER A 412 -29.02 12.43 -12.58
N ALA A 413 -29.00 12.79 -13.86
CA ALA A 413 -27.80 13.31 -14.51
C ALA A 413 -27.23 14.56 -13.81
N GLU A 414 -28.10 15.42 -13.24
CA GLU A 414 -27.70 16.59 -12.48
C GLU A 414 -27.00 16.21 -11.16
N GLU A 415 -27.52 15.21 -10.45
CA GLU A 415 -26.88 14.68 -9.24
C GLU A 415 -25.55 14.01 -9.55
N MET A 416 -25.48 13.22 -10.62
CA MET A 416 -24.26 12.59 -11.09
C MET A 416 -23.16 13.61 -11.41
N GLN A 417 -23.53 14.76 -11.97
CA GLN A 417 -22.59 15.81 -12.35
C GLN A 417 -21.84 16.41 -11.14
N LYS A 418 -22.39 16.33 -9.93
CA LYS A 418 -21.74 16.81 -8.68
C LYS A 418 -20.44 16.05 -8.39
N PHE A 419 -20.35 14.79 -8.80
CA PHE A 419 -19.17 13.94 -8.58
C PHE A 419 -18.07 14.15 -9.63
N ALA A 420 -18.39 14.76 -10.77
CA ALA A 420 -17.42 15.02 -11.82
C ALA A 420 -16.35 16.02 -11.38
N GLY A 421 -15.11 15.78 -11.81
CA GLY A 421 -13.97 16.62 -11.47
C GLY A 421 -12.64 15.92 -11.60
N GLU A 422 -11.58 16.67 -11.30
CA GLU A 422 -10.24 16.12 -11.11
C GLU A 422 -9.97 15.98 -9.62
N TYR A 423 -9.35 14.88 -9.25
CA TYR A 423 -8.98 14.55 -7.89
C TYR A 423 -7.53 14.10 -7.83
N ILE A 424 -6.91 14.30 -6.68
CA ILE A 424 -5.51 13.96 -6.41
C ILE A 424 -5.41 13.05 -5.20
N ASP A 425 -4.62 11.99 -5.33
CA ASP A 425 -4.39 10.98 -4.29
C ASP A 425 -3.82 11.61 -3.02
N ASN A 426 -4.47 11.38 -1.88
CA ASN A 426 -4.05 11.88 -0.58
C ASN A 426 -2.81 11.16 -0.03
N ARG A 427 -2.54 9.94 -0.50
CA ARG A 427 -1.37 9.14 -0.17
C ARG A 427 -0.25 9.50 -1.14
N ARG A 428 0.43 10.59 -0.83
CA ARG A 428 1.54 11.14 -1.61
C ARG A 428 2.55 11.80 -0.68
N ASN A 429 3.75 12.05 -1.19
CA ASN A 429 4.74 12.89 -0.52
C ASN A 429 4.34 14.36 -0.64
N PHE A 430 4.09 15.09 0.44
CA PHE A 430 3.76 16.51 0.37
C PHE A 430 5.00 17.38 0.54
N ARG A 431 5.97 16.92 1.34
CA ARG A 431 7.19 17.67 1.67
C ARG A 431 8.44 16.87 1.33
N GLY A 432 9.58 17.56 1.44
CA GLY A 432 10.90 16.96 1.27
C GLY A 432 11.23 16.57 -0.18
N VAL A 433 12.35 15.88 -0.33
CA VAL A 433 12.90 15.50 -1.63
C VAL A 433 11.99 14.52 -2.39
N GLU A 434 11.25 13.66 -1.70
CA GLU A 434 10.35 12.68 -2.32
C GLU A 434 9.14 13.31 -3.01
N ALA A 435 8.80 14.57 -2.72
CA ALA A 435 7.71 15.28 -3.39
C ALA A 435 7.90 15.36 -4.92
N ILE A 436 9.16 15.29 -5.41
CA ILE A 436 9.45 15.22 -6.85
C ILE A 436 8.89 13.94 -7.50
N LEU A 437 8.72 12.85 -6.75
CA LEU A 437 8.19 11.59 -7.27
C LEU A 437 6.74 11.73 -7.75
N ASN A 438 6.00 12.71 -7.21
CA ASN A 438 4.61 12.97 -7.61
C ASN A 438 4.45 13.36 -9.08
N PHE A 439 5.48 13.95 -9.70
CA PHE A 439 5.42 14.35 -11.10
C PHE A 439 5.40 13.14 -12.05
N PHE A 440 5.90 11.99 -11.61
CA PHE A 440 6.07 10.79 -12.44
C PHE A 440 4.99 9.75 -12.24
N ASN A 441 4.11 9.95 -11.26
CA ASN A 441 3.10 8.98 -10.91
C ASN A 441 1.74 9.40 -11.51
N PRO A 442 1.39 8.92 -12.74
CA PRO A 442 0.10 9.23 -13.34
C PRO A 442 -1.08 8.69 -12.53
N ALA A 443 -0.85 7.72 -11.62
CA ALA A 443 -1.88 7.17 -10.75
C ALA A 443 -2.25 8.11 -9.59
N LEU A 444 -1.52 9.21 -9.37
CA LEU A 444 -1.91 10.22 -8.39
C LEU A 444 -3.12 11.05 -8.82
N LYS A 445 -3.44 11.08 -10.11
CA LYS A 445 -4.56 11.87 -10.64
C LYS A 445 -5.70 10.95 -11.06
N ALA A 446 -6.89 11.26 -10.58
CA ALA A 446 -8.12 10.65 -11.03
C ALA A 446 -9.03 11.70 -11.66
N THR A 447 -9.53 11.45 -12.86
CA THR A 447 -10.58 12.25 -13.48
C THR A 447 -11.89 11.47 -13.43
N ILE A 448 -12.93 12.08 -12.89
CA ILE A 448 -14.29 11.53 -12.91
C ILE A 448 -15.14 12.36 -13.89
N SER A 449 -15.84 11.66 -14.76
CA SER A 449 -16.78 12.22 -15.73
C SER A 449 -18.08 11.41 -15.73
N VAL A 450 -19.17 11.98 -16.26
CA VAL A 450 -20.46 11.29 -16.39
C VAL A 450 -20.64 10.85 -17.84
N SER A 451 -20.95 9.58 -18.06
CA SER A 451 -21.28 9.06 -19.39
C SER A 451 -22.71 9.44 -19.79
N PRO A 452 -23.06 9.44 -21.09
CA PRO A 452 -24.44 9.62 -21.54
C PRO A 452 -25.42 8.59 -20.95
N ASP A 453 -24.92 7.39 -20.62
CA ASP A 453 -25.71 6.29 -20.06
C ASP A 453 -25.88 6.37 -18.53
N GLY A 454 -25.49 7.49 -17.91
CA GLY A 454 -25.65 7.70 -16.47
C GLY A 454 -24.66 6.90 -15.61
N LEU A 455 -23.46 6.63 -16.12
CA LEU A 455 -22.37 6.01 -15.36
C LEU A 455 -21.31 7.04 -14.99
N LEU A 456 -20.67 6.89 -13.82
CA LEU A 456 -19.42 7.58 -13.57
C LEU A 456 -18.29 6.85 -14.29
N ILE A 457 -17.50 7.59 -15.06
CA ILE A 457 -16.28 7.10 -15.70
C ILE A 457 -15.10 7.69 -14.94
N ARG A 458 -14.39 6.84 -14.20
CA ARG A 458 -13.13 7.18 -13.54
C ARG A 458 -11.99 6.85 -14.49
N ARG A 459 -11.05 7.78 -14.66
CA ARG A 459 -9.79 7.56 -15.38
C ARG A 459 -8.60 7.85 -14.47
N MET A 460 -7.64 6.93 -14.43
CA MET A 460 -6.36 7.09 -13.75
C MET A 460 -5.25 6.63 -14.70
N GLY A 461 -4.40 7.56 -15.16
CA GLY A 461 -3.47 7.27 -16.24
C GLY A 461 -4.17 6.75 -17.52
N ALA A 462 -3.76 5.59 -18.00
CA ALA A 462 -4.37 4.93 -19.17
C ALA A 462 -5.58 4.05 -18.82
N GLU A 463 -5.83 3.80 -17.53
CA GLU A 463 -6.90 2.92 -17.07
C GLU A 463 -8.21 3.68 -16.90
N GLY A 464 -9.31 3.06 -17.31
CA GLY A 464 -10.65 3.58 -17.15
C GLY A 464 -11.59 2.54 -16.58
N SER A 465 -12.43 2.93 -15.63
CA SER A 465 -13.49 2.08 -15.06
C SER A 465 -14.83 2.82 -15.03
N ALA A 466 -15.91 2.06 -15.23
CA ALA A 466 -17.27 2.56 -15.22
C ALA A 466 -17.95 2.15 -13.91
N TRP A 467 -18.78 3.05 -13.36
CA TRP A 467 -19.35 2.88 -12.02
C TRP A 467 -20.82 3.27 -12.00
N LYS A 468 -21.64 2.42 -11.38
CA LYS A 468 -23.07 2.60 -11.20
C LYS A 468 -23.36 3.15 -9.80
N PRO A 469 -24.38 4.01 -9.64
CA PRO A 469 -24.83 4.41 -8.31
C PRO A 469 -25.25 3.19 -7.49
N ALA A 470 -24.85 3.17 -6.22
CA ALA A 470 -25.20 2.15 -5.23
C ALA A 470 -25.73 2.77 -3.93
N GLY A 471 -25.84 4.09 -3.89
CA GLY A 471 -26.33 4.90 -2.78
C GLY A 471 -26.13 6.39 -3.12
N PRO A 472 -26.51 7.32 -2.22
CA PRO A 472 -26.40 8.76 -2.48
C PRO A 472 -24.95 9.21 -2.71
N PHE A 473 -23.98 8.53 -2.09
CA PHE A 473 -22.55 8.82 -2.23
C PHE A 473 -21.70 7.58 -2.53
N ALA A 474 -22.33 6.43 -2.82
CA ALA A 474 -21.65 5.17 -3.05
C ALA A 474 -21.84 4.73 -4.51
N PHE A 475 -20.78 4.19 -5.11
CA PHE A 475 -20.78 3.73 -6.50
C PHE A 475 -20.06 2.39 -6.62
N ARG A 476 -20.71 1.42 -7.27
CA ARG A 476 -20.17 0.09 -7.54
C ARG A 476 -19.52 0.05 -8.91
N ASN A 477 -18.38 -0.62 -9.04
CA ASN A 477 -17.75 -0.86 -10.32
C ASN A 477 -18.68 -1.72 -11.18
N PHE A 478 -18.83 -1.33 -12.44
CA PHE A 478 -19.69 -2.01 -13.40
C PHE A 478 -19.20 -3.44 -13.71
N SER A 479 -17.88 -3.62 -13.78
CA SER A 479 -17.26 -4.90 -14.14
C SER A 479 -16.96 -5.79 -12.94
N ASN A 480 -16.79 -5.20 -11.75
CA ASN A 480 -16.54 -5.92 -10.51
C ASN A 480 -17.42 -5.34 -9.38
N PRO A 481 -18.65 -5.84 -9.18
CA PRO A 481 -19.61 -5.26 -8.22
C PRO A 481 -19.18 -5.23 -6.75
N ASP A 482 -18.15 -6.02 -6.38
CA ASP A 482 -17.54 -6.01 -5.04
C ASP A 482 -16.68 -4.76 -4.79
N GLU A 483 -16.21 -4.10 -5.86
CA GLU A 483 -15.49 -2.84 -5.75
C GLU A 483 -16.47 -1.66 -5.59
N VAL A 484 -16.36 -0.96 -4.45
CA VAL A 484 -17.21 0.18 -4.12
C VAL A 484 -16.36 1.40 -3.82
N MET A 485 -16.54 2.48 -4.58
CA MET A 485 -16.04 3.80 -4.19
C MET A 485 -17.10 4.58 -3.44
N THR A 486 -16.68 5.42 -2.49
CA THR A 486 -17.58 6.33 -1.76
C THR A 486 -17.09 7.76 -1.86
N PHE A 487 -18.01 8.72 -1.92
CA PHE A 487 -17.71 10.14 -1.95
C PHE A 487 -17.98 10.78 -0.61
N VAL A 488 -17.22 11.82 -0.31
CA VAL A 488 -17.35 12.60 0.93
C VAL A 488 -17.78 14.01 0.57
N GLN A 489 -18.82 14.45 1.27
CA GLN A 489 -19.38 15.78 1.16
C GLN A 489 -19.01 16.58 2.41
N ASP A 490 -18.66 17.85 2.24
CA ASP A 490 -18.47 18.76 3.37
C ASP A 490 -19.78 19.41 3.85
N ASP A 491 -19.72 20.18 4.93
CA ASP A 491 -20.88 20.89 5.51
C ASP A 491 -21.56 21.87 4.53
N SER A 492 -20.86 22.30 3.47
CA SER A 492 -21.41 23.17 2.43
C SER A 492 -22.21 22.42 1.36
N GLY A 493 -22.13 21.09 1.36
CA GLY A 493 -22.72 20.25 0.34
C GLY A 493 -21.80 20.00 -0.87
N ALA A 494 -20.53 20.38 -0.81
CA ALA A 494 -19.59 20.16 -1.90
C ALA A 494 -18.93 18.78 -1.78
N ILE A 495 -18.76 18.08 -2.91
CA ILE A 495 -17.98 16.84 -2.96
C ILE A 495 -16.50 17.20 -2.89
N VAL A 496 -15.85 16.90 -1.77
CA VAL A 496 -14.45 17.28 -1.52
C VAL A 496 -13.48 16.14 -1.73
N ARG A 497 -13.95 14.89 -1.71
CA ARG A 497 -13.09 13.70 -1.72
C ARG A 497 -13.86 12.46 -2.19
N PHE A 498 -13.15 11.46 -2.66
CA PHE A 498 -13.67 10.09 -2.78
C PHE A 498 -12.68 9.07 -2.21
N ASN A 499 -13.18 8.03 -1.55
CA ASN A 499 -12.38 6.91 -1.07
C ASN A 499 -12.22 5.88 -2.17
N SER A 500 -11.02 5.31 -2.31
CA SER A 500 -10.77 4.24 -3.27
C SER A 500 -11.52 2.97 -2.89
N GLU A 501 -11.80 2.16 -3.90
CA GLU A 501 -12.42 0.84 -3.83
C GLU A 501 -11.66 -0.15 -2.94
N LEU A 502 -10.37 0.07 -2.77
CA LEU A 502 -9.51 -0.75 -1.91
C LEU A 502 -9.42 -0.19 -0.47
N GLY A 503 -10.13 0.88 -0.13
CA GLY A 503 -10.21 1.43 1.22
C GLY A 503 -8.95 2.13 1.76
N HIS A 504 -7.77 1.85 1.21
CA HIS A 504 -6.46 2.26 1.74
C HIS A 504 -6.08 3.72 1.49
N LYS A 505 -6.82 4.43 0.65
CA LYS A 505 -6.53 5.83 0.31
C LYS A 505 -7.78 6.56 -0.15
N SER A 506 -7.64 7.85 -0.32
CA SER A 506 -8.69 8.68 -0.88
C SER A 506 -8.13 9.75 -1.81
N PHE A 507 -8.97 10.30 -2.66
CA PHE A 507 -8.58 11.30 -3.64
C PHE A 507 -9.33 12.59 -3.34
N GLU A 508 -8.59 13.65 -3.10
CA GLU A 508 -9.11 14.98 -2.78
C GLU A 508 -9.42 15.74 -4.06
N ARG A 509 -10.50 16.51 -4.07
CA ARG A 509 -10.83 17.35 -5.23
C ARG A 509 -9.68 18.34 -5.48
N SER A 510 -9.10 18.26 -6.68
CA SER A 510 -7.90 19.01 -7.02
C SER A 510 -8.19 20.50 -7.06
N THR A 511 -7.38 21.29 -6.34
CA THR A 511 -7.34 22.74 -6.49
C THR A 511 -6.35 23.14 -7.58
N TYR A 512 -6.51 24.34 -8.13
CA TYR A 512 -5.70 24.82 -9.25
C TYR A 512 -4.17 24.82 -8.96
N PHE A 513 -3.79 25.07 -7.71
CA PHE A 513 -2.38 25.11 -7.28
C PHE A 513 -1.77 23.73 -7.00
N ALA A 514 -2.59 22.69 -6.87
CA ALA A 514 -2.14 21.31 -6.72
C ALA A 514 -1.71 20.68 -8.07
N LYS A 515 -1.89 21.39 -9.20
CA LYS A 515 -1.54 20.92 -10.54
C LYS A 515 -0.12 21.36 -10.94
N PRO A 516 0.71 20.46 -11.51
CA PRO A 516 2.07 20.81 -11.95
C PRO A 516 2.08 21.74 -13.18
N ASP A 517 0.92 21.96 -13.80
CA ASP A 517 0.76 22.79 -15.00
C ASP A 517 1.37 24.18 -14.83
N PHE A 518 1.25 24.78 -13.64
CA PHE A 518 1.86 26.07 -13.33
C PHE A 518 3.38 26.05 -13.31
N LEU A 519 3.96 24.98 -12.78
CA LEU A 519 5.40 24.78 -12.82
C LEU A 519 5.86 24.71 -14.28
N TYR A 520 5.17 23.93 -15.13
CA TYR A 520 5.52 23.81 -16.55
C TYR A 520 5.35 25.11 -17.32
N LEU A 521 4.23 25.82 -17.11
CA LEU A 521 3.96 27.09 -17.78
C LEU A 521 4.96 28.18 -17.36
N SER A 522 5.29 28.28 -16.06
CA SER A 522 6.28 29.24 -15.56
C SER A 522 7.70 28.91 -16.03
N ALA A 523 8.07 27.62 -16.09
CA ALA A 523 9.33 27.16 -16.67
C ALA A 523 9.43 27.52 -18.17
N LEU A 524 8.37 27.25 -18.94
CA LEU A 524 8.30 27.56 -20.38
C LEU A 524 8.38 29.07 -20.64
N ALA A 525 7.61 29.88 -19.90
CA ALA A 525 7.65 31.33 -20.01
C ALA A 525 9.06 31.87 -19.69
N SER A 526 9.67 31.36 -18.62
CA SER A 526 11.05 31.71 -18.22
C SER A 526 12.07 31.34 -19.30
N LEU A 527 11.93 30.17 -19.91
CA LEU A 527 12.80 29.70 -20.98
C LEU A 527 12.69 30.59 -22.22
N VAL A 528 11.47 30.89 -22.68
CA VAL A 528 11.23 31.75 -23.86
C VAL A 528 11.80 33.16 -23.64
N LEU A 529 11.56 33.75 -22.46
CA LEU A 529 12.07 35.08 -22.12
C LEU A 529 13.60 35.07 -21.94
N THR A 530 14.16 33.98 -21.44
CA THR A 530 15.61 33.77 -21.36
C THR A 530 16.25 33.69 -22.75
N LEU A 531 15.71 32.85 -23.65
CA LEU A 531 16.23 32.69 -25.01
C LEU A 531 16.16 34.01 -25.80
N SER A 532 15.07 34.77 -25.65
CA SER A 532 14.97 36.10 -26.25
C SER A 532 15.96 37.10 -25.65
N THR A 533 16.31 36.99 -24.35
CA THR A 533 17.38 37.78 -23.71
C THR A 533 18.74 37.48 -24.35
N PHE A 534 19.08 36.20 -24.52
CA PHE A 534 20.32 35.78 -25.16
C PHE A 534 20.39 36.22 -26.63
N ALA A 535 19.31 36.04 -27.40
CA ALA A 535 19.23 36.48 -28.78
C ALA A 535 19.41 38.00 -28.89
N ALA A 536 18.75 38.78 -28.04
CA ALA A 536 18.88 40.24 -28.00
C ALA A 536 20.32 40.68 -27.63
N ALA A 537 20.96 40.01 -26.67
CA ALA A 537 22.35 40.30 -26.30
C ALA A 537 23.32 39.98 -27.46
N PHE A 538 23.12 38.85 -28.14
CA PHE A 538 23.92 38.44 -29.29
C PHE A 538 23.78 39.42 -30.47
N MET A 539 22.56 39.82 -30.82
CA MET A 539 22.30 40.80 -31.88
C MET A 539 22.96 42.16 -31.58
N ARG A 540 22.93 42.61 -30.32
CA ARG A 540 23.60 43.86 -29.90
C ARG A 540 25.11 43.78 -29.98
N ARG A 541 25.69 42.64 -29.59
CA ARG A 541 27.14 42.42 -29.69
C ARG A 541 27.62 42.44 -31.15
N ARG A 542 26.79 41.96 -32.08
CA ARG A 542 27.07 42.02 -33.53
C ARG A 542 26.97 43.43 -34.11
N THR A 543 25.99 44.21 -33.66
CA THR A 543 25.70 45.55 -34.21
C THR A 543 26.54 46.66 -33.59
N ASN A 544 26.86 46.57 -32.29
CA ASN A 544 27.55 47.62 -31.54
C ASN A 544 28.81 47.07 -30.85
N LYS A 545 29.92 46.99 -31.60
CA LYS A 545 31.24 46.64 -31.05
C LYS A 545 31.74 47.77 -30.13
N GLY A 546 31.81 47.52 -28.82
CA GLY A 546 32.42 48.45 -27.84
C GLY A 546 31.52 48.95 -26.69
N MET A 547 30.25 48.55 -26.62
CA MET A 547 29.39 48.91 -25.47
C MET A 547 29.72 48.08 -24.23
N ASN A 548 29.89 48.75 -23.08
CA ASN A 548 29.92 48.10 -21.77
C ASN A 548 28.56 47.48 -21.42
N VAL A 549 28.57 46.22 -21.00
CA VAL A 549 27.36 45.52 -20.53
C VAL A 549 26.95 46.10 -19.19
N SER A 550 25.73 46.65 -19.10
CA SER A 550 25.16 47.13 -17.83
C SER A 550 25.12 45.97 -16.81
N PRO A 551 25.40 46.21 -15.51
CA PRO A 551 25.27 45.20 -14.47
C PRO A 551 23.91 44.47 -14.48
N TYR A 552 22.82 45.18 -14.80
CA TYR A 552 21.50 44.58 -14.91
C TYR A 552 21.37 43.64 -16.11
N SER A 553 22.00 43.97 -17.24
CA SER A 553 22.04 43.08 -18.40
C SER A 553 22.91 41.83 -18.14
N ALA A 554 24.01 41.97 -17.39
CA ALA A 554 24.79 40.83 -16.93
C ALA A 554 23.99 39.95 -15.97
N LEU A 555 23.26 40.55 -15.02
CA LEU A 555 22.36 39.84 -14.11
C LEU A 555 21.26 39.08 -14.85
N ALA A 556 20.60 39.68 -15.85
CA ALA A 556 19.59 38.98 -16.64
C ALA A 556 20.16 37.79 -17.45
N LEU A 557 21.37 37.93 -18.00
CA LEU A 557 22.04 36.83 -18.70
C LEU A 557 22.44 35.71 -17.74
N TYR A 558 22.92 36.05 -16.55
CA TYR A 558 23.27 35.08 -15.52
C TYR A 558 22.05 34.37 -14.94
N ALA A 559 21.00 35.12 -14.58
CA ALA A 559 19.71 34.59 -14.12
C ALA A 559 19.06 33.68 -15.18
N GLY A 560 19.09 34.09 -16.45
CA GLY A 560 18.64 33.28 -17.58
C GLY A 560 19.50 32.03 -17.80
N PHE A 561 20.82 32.12 -17.67
CA PHE A 561 21.70 30.95 -17.73
C PHE A 561 21.33 29.94 -16.64
N LEU A 562 21.15 30.39 -15.40
CA LEU A 562 20.72 29.52 -14.31
C LEU A 562 19.32 28.92 -14.56
N CYS A 563 18.40 29.65 -15.19
CA CYS A 563 17.11 29.10 -15.63
C CYS A 563 17.28 27.92 -16.58
N ILE A 564 18.13 28.03 -17.60
CA ILE A 564 18.42 26.92 -18.52
C ILE A 564 19.05 25.75 -17.75
N VAL A 565 20.04 26.02 -16.87
CA VAL A 565 20.70 24.97 -16.07
C VAL A 565 19.68 24.22 -15.21
N ILE A 566 18.80 24.92 -14.48
CA ILE A 566 17.77 24.31 -13.64
C ILE A 566 16.77 23.50 -14.46
N ILE A 567 16.33 24.00 -15.62
CA ILE A 567 15.42 23.24 -16.49
C ILE A 567 16.11 21.97 -17.02
N VAL A 568 17.36 22.07 -17.48
CA VAL A 568 18.11 20.91 -17.99
C VAL A 568 18.37 19.88 -16.89
N MET A 569 18.80 20.31 -15.70
CA MET A 569 19.01 19.43 -14.56
C MET A 569 17.70 18.79 -14.10
N GLY A 570 16.60 19.54 -14.08
CA GLY A 570 15.27 19.02 -13.77
C GLY A 570 14.84 17.93 -14.77
N VAL A 571 14.98 18.19 -16.08
CA VAL A 571 14.71 17.18 -17.13
C VAL A 571 15.64 15.97 -16.99
N SER A 572 16.90 16.17 -16.65
CA SER A 572 17.83 15.06 -16.41
C SER A 572 17.43 14.21 -15.20
N ALA A 573 17.03 14.84 -14.09
CA ALA A 573 16.53 14.14 -12.90
C ALA A 573 15.24 13.38 -13.20
N ILE A 574 14.33 13.98 -13.99
CA ILE A 574 13.11 13.33 -14.49
C ILE A 574 13.45 12.05 -15.26
N LEU A 575 14.40 12.11 -16.20
CA LEU A 575 14.80 10.96 -17.01
C LEU A 575 15.53 9.90 -16.18
N GLU A 576 16.33 10.31 -15.20
CA GLU A 576 17.01 9.43 -14.26
C GLU A 576 16.00 8.65 -13.42
N ILE A 577 15.02 9.31 -12.80
CA ILE A 577 13.96 8.68 -12.01
C ILE A 577 13.14 7.73 -12.87
N ALA A 578 12.72 8.15 -14.07
CA ALA A 578 11.94 7.32 -14.98
C ALA A 578 12.70 6.05 -15.44
N GLY A 579 14.04 6.12 -15.53
CA GLY A 579 14.89 5.01 -15.93
C GLY A 579 15.38 4.12 -14.77
N ALA A 580 15.24 4.56 -13.53
CA ALA A 580 15.83 3.91 -12.36
C ALA A 580 15.05 2.66 -11.88
N GLY A 581 13.74 2.56 -12.19
CA GLY A 581 12.92 1.41 -11.80
C GLY A 581 12.95 1.17 -10.30
N VAL A 582 13.29 -0.05 -9.88
CA VAL A 582 13.41 -0.45 -8.46
C VAL A 582 14.47 0.37 -7.70
N ARG A 583 15.46 0.96 -8.39
CA ARG A 583 16.45 1.81 -7.71
C ARG A 583 15.84 3.05 -7.07
N VAL A 584 14.71 3.55 -7.55
CA VAL A 584 14.02 4.70 -6.92
C VAL A 584 13.54 4.35 -5.52
N THR A 585 13.07 3.12 -5.30
CA THR A 585 12.63 2.70 -3.96
C THR A 585 13.81 2.40 -3.04
N GLN A 586 14.92 1.92 -3.61
CA GLN A 586 16.10 1.48 -2.84
C GLN A 586 17.13 2.57 -2.56
N GLU A 587 17.29 3.53 -3.46
CA GLU A 587 18.35 4.55 -3.46
C GLU A 587 17.76 5.90 -3.86
N PHE A 588 17.30 6.68 -2.88
CA PHE A 588 16.74 8.00 -3.13
C PHE A 588 17.23 9.03 -2.09
N PRO A 589 17.49 10.29 -2.47
CA PRO A 589 17.53 10.82 -3.84
C PRO A 589 18.68 10.25 -4.67
N LEU A 590 18.41 10.04 -5.96
CA LEU A 590 19.42 9.71 -6.97
C LEU A 590 20.39 10.89 -7.19
N ASP A 591 21.58 10.63 -7.72
CA ASP A 591 22.65 11.63 -7.80
C ASP A 591 22.27 12.85 -8.66
N GLY A 592 21.62 12.64 -9.81
CA GLY A 592 21.14 13.73 -10.65
C GLY A 592 20.02 14.54 -9.99
N THR A 593 19.13 13.86 -9.28
CA THR A 593 18.08 14.49 -8.46
C THR A 593 18.67 15.33 -7.33
N ARG A 594 19.67 14.82 -6.61
CA ARG A 594 20.38 15.53 -5.55
C ARG A 594 21.08 16.77 -6.10
N ALA A 595 21.78 16.63 -7.23
CA ALA A 595 22.46 17.76 -7.88
C ALA A 595 21.46 18.85 -8.31
N PHE A 596 20.31 18.48 -8.86
CA PHE A 596 19.23 19.40 -9.22
C PHE A 596 18.75 20.21 -8.01
N LEU A 597 18.42 19.55 -6.90
CA LEU A 597 17.92 20.20 -5.69
C LEU A 597 18.96 21.09 -5.01
N MET A 598 20.25 20.74 -5.08
CA MET A 598 21.34 21.58 -4.58
C MET A 598 21.58 22.82 -5.44
N ALA A 599 21.22 22.79 -6.73
CA ALA A 599 21.40 23.92 -7.64
C ALA A 599 20.29 24.97 -7.54
N THR A 600 19.06 24.57 -7.15
CA THR A 600 17.90 25.47 -7.14
C THR A 600 18.04 26.66 -6.19
N PRO A 601 18.63 26.57 -4.97
CA PRO A 601 18.85 27.75 -4.11
C PRO A 601 19.71 28.83 -4.78
N VAL A 602 20.75 28.43 -5.54
CA VAL A 602 21.63 29.38 -6.25
C VAL A 602 20.85 30.14 -7.32
N ALA A 603 19.96 29.45 -8.04
CA ALA A 603 19.08 30.07 -9.02
C ALA A 603 18.09 31.05 -8.37
N LEU A 604 17.47 30.66 -7.25
CA LEU A 604 16.52 31.51 -6.52
C LEU A 604 17.16 32.81 -6.01
N ILE A 605 18.40 32.76 -5.53
CA ILE A 605 19.14 33.96 -5.11
C ILE A 605 19.30 34.92 -6.30
N SER A 606 19.71 34.40 -7.46
CA SER A 606 19.87 35.19 -8.69
C SER A 606 18.55 35.78 -9.19
N TRP A 607 17.46 35.00 -9.16
CA TRP A 607 16.14 35.44 -9.60
C TRP A 607 15.53 36.48 -8.64
N THR A 608 15.77 36.33 -7.34
CA THR A 608 15.39 37.33 -6.34
C THR A 608 16.15 38.64 -6.56
N ALA A 609 17.46 38.58 -6.80
CA ALA A 609 18.25 39.76 -7.14
C ALA A 609 17.74 40.46 -8.41
N MET A 610 17.31 39.69 -9.41
CA MET A 610 16.70 40.21 -10.64
C MET A 610 15.32 40.83 -10.40
N ALA A 611 14.49 40.26 -9.52
CA ALA A 611 13.21 40.84 -9.15
C ALA A 611 13.39 42.20 -8.43
N LEU A 612 14.33 42.28 -7.49
CA LEU A 612 14.64 43.51 -6.76
C LEU A 612 15.25 44.61 -7.66
N SER A 613 15.95 44.23 -8.73
CA SER A 613 16.58 45.19 -9.66
C SER A 613 15.59 45.83 -10.65
N VAL A 614 14.35 45.37 -10.72
CA VAL A 614 13.32 45.93 -11.62
C VAL A 614 13.14 47.43 -11.37
N ILE A 615 13.04 47.87 -10.11
CA ILE A 615 12.88 49.29 -9.75
C ILE A 615 14.08 50.14 -10.25
N PRO A 616 15.35 49.80 -9.92
CA PRO A 616 16.51 50.47 -10.50
C PRO A 616 16.55 50.49 -12.03
N VAL A 617 16.13 49.41 -12.70
CA VAL A 617 16.07 49.35 -14.18
C VAL A 617 15.06 50.34 -14.74
N TRP A 618 13.91 50.53 -14.08
CA TRP A 618 12.91 51.51 -14.50
C TRP A 618 13.35 52.95 -14.29
N ILE A 619 14.16 53.22 -13.26
CA ILE A 619 14.77 54.54 -13.02
C ILE A 619 15.91 54.82 -14.00
N SER A 620 16.61 53.78 -14.49
CA SER A 620 17.74 53.93 -15.40
C SER A 620 17.35 54.58 -16.75
N THR A 621 18.18 55.51 -17.22
CA THR A 621 18.09 56.11 -18.56
C THR A 621 18.72 55.23 -19.65
N ASN A 622 19.48 54.20 -19.27
CA ASN A 622 20.24 53.34 -20.19
C ASN A 622 19.39 52.26 -20.87
N PHE A 623 18.09 52.19 -20.56
CA PHE A 623 17.16 51.20 -21.08
C PHE A 623 16.00 51.89 -21.81
N THR A 624 15.71 51.42 -23.02
CA THR A 624 14.47 51.80 -23.72
C THR A 624 13.28 51.17 -23.01
N PHE A 625 12.09 51.74 -23.22
CA PHE A 625 10.84 51.21 -22.66
C PHE A 625 10.68 49.70 -22.88
N TRP A 626 10.85 49.23 -24.12
CA TRP A 626 10.73 47.81 -24.46
C TRP A 626 11.73 46.91 -23.74
N ARG A 627 12.93 47.41 -23.44
CA ARG A 627 13.91 46.65 -22.63
C ARG A 627 13.50 46.59 -21.17
N LYS A 628 12.94 47.67 -20.63
CA LYS A 628 12.42 47.70 -19.25
C LYS A 628 11.24 46.73 -19.09
N ALA A 629 10.32 46.76 -20.05
CA ALA A 629 9.18 45.84 -20.11
C ALA A 629 9.64 44.38 -20.20
N HIS A 630 10.53 44.04 -21.14
CA HIS A 630 11.05 42.68 -21.28
C HIS A 630 11.83 42.20 -20.04
N TYR A 631 12.67 43.07 -19.44
CA TYR A 631 13.36 42.76 -18.19
C TYR A 631 12.38 42.43 -17.05
N SER A 632 11.31 43.22 -16.94
CA SER A 632 10.28 43.03 -15.91
C SER A 632 9.50 41.73 -16.14
N LEU A 633 9.18 41.40 -17.40
CA LEU A 633 8.53 40.14 -17.75
C LEU A 633 9.42 38.94 -17.43
N LEU A 634 10.71 39.00 -17.76
CA LEU A 634 11.66 37.94 -17.40
C LEU A 634 11.77 37.80 -15.88
N ALA A 635 11.89 38.91 -15.14
CA ALA A 635 11.97 38.89 -13.69
C ALA A 635 10.71 38.28 -13.05
N ALA A 636 9.53 38.65 -13.56
CA ALA A 636 8.25 38.09 -13.10
C ALA A 636 8.12 36.60 -13.43
N ALA A 637 8.52 36.16 -14.63
CA ALA A 637 8.48 34.76 -15.03
C ALA A 637 9.43 33.90 -14.17
N LEU A 638 10.66 34.36 -13.94
CA LEU A 638 11.63 33.68 -13.09
C LEU A 638 11.19 33.64 -11.62
N ALA A 639 10.60 34.73 -11.12
CA ALA A 639 10.03 34.75 -9.77
C ALA A 639 8.87 33.75 -9.66
N ALA A 640 7.96 33.71 -10.63
CA ALA A 640 6.88 32.73 -10.67
C ALA A 640 7.41 31.29 -10.72
N PHE A 641 8.42 31.02 -11.56
CA PHE A 641 9.05 29.70 -11.62
C PHE A 641 9.72 29.32 -10.30
N GLY A 642 10.42 30.26 -9.67
CA GLY A 642 11.02 30.06 -8.34
C GLY A 642 10.00 29.77 -7.24
N ILE A 643 8.88 30.50 -7.23
CA ILE A 643 7.77 30.26 -6.31
C ILE A 643 7.17 28.87 -6.55
N MET A 644 7.05 28.43 -7.80
CA MET A 644 6.56 27.08 -8.11
C MET A 644 7.56 26.00 -7.70
N LEU A 645 8.86 26.19 -7.91
CA LEU A 645 9.88 25.25 -7.39
C LEU A 645 9.77 25.13 -5.86
N TRP A 646 9.59 26.25 -5.16
CA TRP A 646 9.40 26.25 -3.70
C TRP A 646 8.11 25.55 -3.28
N ASN A 647 6.97 25.88 -3.91
CA ASN A 647 5.67 25.29 -3.61
C ASN A 647 5.63 23.77 -3.80
N TRP A 648 6.45 23.26 -4.72
CA TRP A 648 6.59 21.83 -4.99
C TRP A 648 7.76 21.18 -4.25
N HIS A 649 8.37 21.89 -3.28
CA HIS A 649 9.49 21.40 -2.48
C HIS A 649 10.72 20.96 -3.30
N LEU A 650 10.92 21.57 -4.46
CA LEU A 650 12.06 21.33 -5.35
C LEU A 650 13.25 22.26 -5.04
N VAL A 651 13.39 22.66 -3.77
CA VAL A 651 14.37 23.66 -3.32
C VAL A 651 15.10 23.19 -2.07
N GLY A 652 16.40 22.98 -2.20
CA GLY A 652 17.21 22.44 -1.11
C GLY A 652 16.98 20.94 -0.93
N ALA A 653 18.01 20.24 -0.45
CA ALA A 653 17.93 18.86 0.00
C ALA A 653 18.18 18.85 1.52
#